data_AF-A0A126PW53-F1
#
_entry.id   AF-A0A126PW53-F1
#
_cell.length_a   1.000
_cell.length_b   1.000
_cell.length_c   1.000
_cell.angle_alpha   90.00
_cell.angle_beta   90.00
_cell.angle_gamma   90.00
#
_symmetry.space_group_name_H-M   'P 1'
#
loop_
_entity.id
_entity.type
_entity.pdbx_description
1 polymer ?
#
loop_
_entity_poly.entity_id
_entity_poly.type
_entity_poly.pdbx_seq_one_letter_code
_entity_poly.pdbx_strand_id
1 'polypeptide(L)'
;MELKQLFKASAIATALVLAGCGGDINISEGDIDNSVTNNNGGNTGGDTGGDTGSDDTAPGEVSSFLSGEVSDAFGQSVEVRVLSGRLTADDADAQGVITLTNDTVWALEGPVFIGNDKADSVTLAIEEGTIIFGRTGADYLVVSRDSQIEAEGTASSPIIMTSFNDVVGDEVGAGQWGGVVILGNGTSTKCPQDGSDCALQVEGAEEGAVFGGTDDTDSSGILKYVVVKYAGFEIAPDNELNGITFGGVGSGTEVDYVQVHSNADDGVEFFGGAVNAKHLVLTANQDDSVDWDNGYKGKLQYVYVQHAADNSDANRGIEGDGDGGDGLEFSKPMIANMTVIGNTFDTADADSEGLLLRDQTGANLMNFLITGPEAMGECLEMDTDETVQANLSDGDLTMTYSAIACSEPFNTPEGAVDLEAWFTGQEGNQLIAFEDRANLGLNPDGTLTAQSELLTAGGDASTLLDTFFEANTFIGAIGEDDWRQGWAFGFGGGNIELVQSASGCPSGTTSITPVDGSTTTCEVSGTITSDLTLTEGNFYALSGAVFVGGDKENSATLTVEPGVTVYGASGNDYLVISRDSEINANGTAENPITFTSRDHVVGGLEAGEAGQWGGMIVLGNGESTKCPQDGTDCSLQVEGAQEGAVFGGTDNTDSSGTLRYVRVMHGGFEIAPDNELNGITFGGVGSGTTVEYVQVHKNADDGVEFFGGAVNVKYLTLTGIQDDSVDWDNGYVGKLQFVLVKHAEDNSDANRAIEGDGDGGDGTAFSNPMVANMTIIGNEFDTADADSEGVLLRDQTNAQLYNFVVTGPAGMGECFEADLSDGDTTLLANMDGTNTPQLTFETSVLACAENIKDSGDFSQEDWFTAQAGNSLLDNTATVLNGIYTVDATVATDVSTLDSFFSSVDFIGAVKDADNDWTAGWTVGLE
;
A
#
# COMPACT_ATOMS: atom_id res chain seq x y z
N MET A 1 -17.84 -39.46 57.84
CA MET A 1 -17.70 -38.70 56.58
C MET A 1 -18.67 -37.54 56.69
N GLU A 2 -18.22 -36.48 57.35
CA GLU A 2 -18.95 -35.22 57.60
C GLU A 2 -17.91 -34.11 57.45
N LEU A 3 -17.97 -33.33 56.37
CA LEU A 3 -17.09 -32.16 56.18
C LEU A 3 -17.57 -31.21 55.07
N LYS A 4 -18.88 -31.06 54.86
CA LYS A 4 -19.42 -30.05 53.92
C LYS A 4 -20.43 -29.07 54.53
N GLN A 5 -20.77 -29.18 55.82
CA GLN A 5 -21.74 -28.26 56.44
C GLN A 5 -21.16 -27.30 57.51
N LEU A 6 -19.85 -27.37 57.81
CA LEU A 6 -19.22 -26.47 58.79
C LEU A 6 -18.64 -25.17 58.20
N PHE A 7 -18.47 -25.06 56.87
CA PHE A 7 -17.88 -23.88 56.24
C PHE A 7 -18.89 -22.78 55.89
N LYS A 8 -20.16 -23.13 55.64
CA LYS A 8 -21.21 -22.15 55.30
C LYS A 8 -21.75 -21.37 56.52
N ALA A 9 -21.49 -21.80 57.74
CA ALA A 9 -21.99 -21.14 58.95
C ALA A 9 -21.02 -20.12 59.58
N SER A 10 -19.73 -20.12 59.20
CA SER A 10 -18.72 -19.20 59.74
C SER A 10 -18.53 -17.92 58.93
N ALA A 11 -18.95 -17.87 57.66
CA ALA A 11 -18.85 -16.66 56.83
C ALA A 11 -19.97 -15.64 57.12
N ILE A 12 -21.16 -16.10 57.52
CA ILE A 12 -22.33 -15.23 57.75
C ILE A 12 -22.32 -14.57 59.15
N ALA A 13 -21.53 -15.07 60.09
CA ALA A 13 -21.46 -14.53 61.45
C ALA A 13 -20.49 -13.34 61.61
N THR A 14 -19.60 -13.10 60.65
CA THR A 14 -18.58 -12.03 60.75
C THR A 14 -19.03 -10.73 60.06
N ALA A 15 -19.98 -10.80 59.12
CA ALA A 15 -20.53 -9.63 58.44
C ALA A 15 -21.53 -8.81 59.27
N LEU A 16 -21.99 -9.30 60.42
CA LEU A 16 -23.00 -8.62 61.25
C LEU A 16 -22.47 -7.88 62.49
N VAL A 17 -21.15 -7.76 62.69
CA VAL A 17 -20.56 -7.13 63.90
C VAL A 17 -19.83 -5.79 63.64
N LEU A 18 -19.68 -5.33 62.39
CA LEU A 18 -19.05 -4.02 62.11
C LEU A 18 -19.99 -2.93 61.58
N ALA A 19 -21.29 -3.17 61.52
CA ALA A 19 -22.29 -2.10 61.41
C ALA A 19 -22.74 -1.67 62.80
N GLY A 20 -21.92 -0.89 63.51
CA GLY A 20 -22.35 -0.37 64.81
C GLY A 20 -21.29 0.26 65.69
N CYS A 21 -20.66 1.34 65.24
CA CYS A 21 -20.34 2.52 66.05
C CYS A 21 -19.75 3.60 65.14
N GLY A 22 -20.53 4.66 64.89
CA GLY A 22 -20.05 5.87 64.25
C GLY A 22 -19.07 6.63 65.14
N GLY A 23 -18.08 7.24 64.49
CA GLY A 23 -17.12 8.19 65.06
C GLY A 23 -15.95 8.39 64.10
N ASP A 24 -15.73 9.62 63.66
CA ASP A 24 -14.65 10.03 62.75
C ASP A 24 -13.30 9.44 63.17
N ILE A 25 -12.68 8.68 62.27
CA ILE A 25 -11.27 8.34 62.35
C ILE A 25 -10.56 9.17 61.27
N ASN A 26 -9.92 10.24 61.74
CA ASN A 26 -8.94 11.00 61.00
C ASN A 26 -7.61 10.22 61.06
N ILE A 27 -7.23 9.51 59.99
CA ILE A 27 -5.87 8.99 59.84
C ILE A 27 -5.08 10.01 59.04
N SER A 28 -4.12 10.64 59.72
CA SER A 28 -3.02 11.35 59.08
C SER A 28 -2.23 10.32 58.27
N GLU A 29 -2.16 10.53 56.96
CA GLU A 29 -1.23 9.82 56.08
C GLU A 29 0.18 9.99 56.65
N GLY A 30 0.75 8.88 57.11
CA GLY A 30 2.17 8.78 57.45
C GLY A 30 2.90 8.30 56.20
N ASP A 31 4.06 8.91 55.95
CA ASP A 31 5.01 8.67 54.86
C ASP A 31 4.86 7.30 54.16
N ILE A 32 4.52 7.35 52.88
CA ILE A 32 4.56 6.22 51.95
C ILE A 32 6.03 5.79 51.78
N ASP A 33 6.32 4.54 52.10
CA ASP A 33 7.64 3.91 51.97
C ASP A 33 7.84 3.43 50.52
N ASN A 34 8.57 4.25 49.73
CA ASN A 34 8.99 3.96 48.35
C ASN A 34 10.32 3.17 48.27
N SER A 35 10.58 2.20 49.15
CA SER A 35 11.81 1.41 49.05
C SER A 35 11.67 0.15 48.17
N VAL A 36 12.28 0.24 46.98
CA VAL A 36 12.59 -0.89 46.09
C VAL A 36 13.66 -1.76 46.77
N THR A 37 13.43 -3.06 46.93
CA THR A 37 14.45 -3.99 47.42
C THR A 37 15.50 -4.27 46.35
N ASN A 38 16.61 -3.54 46.42
CA ASN A 38 17.78 -3.77 45.59
C ASN A 38 18.68 -4.85 46.24
N ASN A 39 18.84 -6.00 45.60
CA ASN A 39 19.60 -7.12 46.14
C ASN A 39 21.06 -7.04 45.65
N ASN A 40 21.89 -6.24 46.31
CA ASN A 40 23.32 -6.15 45.99
C ASN A 40 24.19 -6.67 47.15
N GLY A 41 24.82 -7.84 46.94
CA GLY A 41 25.82 -8.41 47.83
C GLY A 41 27.15 -7.67 47.66
N GLY A 42 27.53 -6.88 48.66
CA GLY A 42 28.66 -5.97 48.57
C GLY A 42 30.02 -6.62 48.30
N ASN A 43 30.79 -5.99 47.42
CA ASN A 43 32.24 -5.95 47.52
C ASN A 43 32.76 -4.58 47.05
N THR A 44 33.42 -3.88 47.95
CA THR A 44 33.97 -2.53 47.76
C THR A 44 35.20 -2.55 46.85
N GLY A 45 35.17 -1.80 45.75
CA GLY A 45 36.35 -1.54 44.92
C GLY A 45 36.14 -0.49 43.85
N GLY A 46 36.59 0.74 44.13
CA GLY A 46 37.12 1.70 43.15
C GLY A 46 36.22 2.13 42.01
N ASP A 47 35.47 3.20 42.24
CA ASP A 47 34.92 4.07 41.20
C ASP A 47 36.08 4.69 40.38
N THR A 48 36.19 4.24 39.14
CA THR A 48 36.71 5.04 38.04
C THR A 48 35.57 5.14 37.03
N GLY A 49 34.95 6.32 36.97
CA GLY A 49 33.97 6.69 35.96
C GLY A 49 34.42 6.27 34.56
N GLY A 50 33.59 5.43 33.96
CA GLY A 50 33.49 5.20 32.53
C GLY A 50 32.14 5.72 32.09
N ASP A 51 32.10 7.01 31.80
CA ASP A 51 31.15 7.59 30.87
C ASP A 51 31.42 6.93 29.50
N THR A 52 30.53 6.04 29.10
CA THR A 52 30.40 5.60 27.71
C THR A 52 29.15 6.25 27.17
N GLY A 53 29.25 7.53 26.82
CA GLY A 53 28.26 8.20 25.98
C GLY A 53 28.10 7.44 24.67
N SER A 54 26.97 6.74 24.54
CA SER A 54 26.18 6.82 23.32
C SER A 54 25.14 7.91 23.55
N ASP A 55 25.03 8.87 22.64
CA ASP A 55 23.83 9.71 22.56
C ASP A 55 22.70 8.76 22.17
N ASP A 56 21.97 8.24 23.16
CA ASP A 56 20.72 7.54 22.94
C ASP A 56 19.63 8.60 22.78
N THR A 57 19.19 8.79 21.55
CA THR A 57 18.21 9.82 21.16
C THR A 57 16.84 9.23 20.84
N ALA A 58 16.65 7.92 20.97
CA ALA A 58 15.36 7.29 20.73
C ALA A 58 14.40 7.52 21.92
N PRO A 59 13.08 7.59 21.67
CA PRO A 59 12.11 7.88 22.72
C PRO A 59 12.04 6.75 23.75
N GLY A 60 11.60 7.09 24.96
CA GLY A 60 11.42 6.13 26.05
C GLY A 60 12.70 5.50 26.58
N GLU A 61 12.53 4.58 27.53
CA GLU A 61 13.63 3.97 28.28
C GLU A 61 13.76 2.48 27.97
N VAL A 62 14.98 2.01 27.70
CA VAL A 62 15.25 0.58 27.46
C VAL A 62 14.93 -0.25 28.70
N SER A 63 14.07 -1.26 28.55
CA SER A 63 13.74 -2.21 29.62
C SER A 63 14.42 -3.55 29.41
N SER A 64 15.50 -3.80 30.15
CA SER A 64 16.20 -5.10 30.08
C SER A 64 15.34 -6.29 30.50
N PHE A 65 14.34 -6.06 31.35
CA PHE A 65 13.42 -7.12 31.78
C PHE A 65 12.46 -7.50 30.66
N LEU A 66 11.75 -6.52 30.08
CA LEU A 66 10.81 -6.78 28.98
C LEU A 66 11.54 -7.26 27.74
N SER A 67 12.71 -6.68 27.44
CA SER A 67 13.58 -7.17 26.34
C SER A 67 13.89 -8.65 26.52
N GLY A 68 14.14 -9.11 27.75
CA GLY A 68 14.37 -10.52 28.05
C GLY A 68 13.14 -11.41 27.79
N GLU A 69 11.98 -11.04 28.34
CA GLU A 69 10.74 -11.82 28.17
C GLU A 69 10.30 -11.88 26.71
N VAL A 70 10.34 -10.75 26.01
CA VAL A 70 9.98 -10.65 24.60
C VAL A 70 11.00 -11.40 23.73
N SER A 71 12.30 -11.28 24.01
CA SER A 71 13.34 -12.07 23.31
C SER A 71 13.14 -13.58 23.49
N ASP A 72 12.76 -14.02 24.69
CA ASP A 72 12.49 -15.43 24.98
C ASP A 72 11.24 -15.92 24.21
N ALA A 73 10.20 -15.09 24.10
CA ALA A 73 8.99 -15.41 23.34
C ALA A 73 9.27 -15.54 21.83
N PHE A 74 10.05 -14.62 21.26
CA PHE A 74 10.41 -14.64 19.84
C PHE A 74 11.59 -15.55 19.49
N GLY A 75 12.33 -16.04 20.49
CA GLY A 75 13.52 -16.86 20.28
C GLY A 75 14.70 -16.12 19.63
N GLN A 76 14.68 -14.79 19.63
CA GLN A 76 15.75 -13.92 19.10
C GLN A 76 15.91 -12.66 19.97
N SER A 77 17.02 -11.94 19.80
CA SER A 77 17.25 -10.71 20.58
C SER A 77 16.33 -9.61 20.11
N VAL A 78 15.58 -9.03 21.04
CA VAL A 78 14.64 -7.93 20.81
C VAL A 78 14.89 -6.85 21.85
N GLU A 79 15.04 -5.60 21.40
CA GLU A 79 15.01 -4.46 22.30
C GLU A 79 13.56 -4.05 22.57
N VAL A 80 13.24 -3.84 23.85
CA VAL A 80 11.97 -3.26 24.28
C VAL A 80 12.21 -1.93 24.96
N ARG A 81 11.60 -0.86 24.44
CA ARG A 81 11.61 0.48 25.04
C ARG A 81 10.25 0.82 25.64
N VAL A 82 10.26 1.44 26.81
CA VAL A 82 9.06 1.82 27.55
C VAL A 82 8.78 3.30 27.32
N LEU A 83 7.61 3.58 26.76
CA LEU A 83 7.03 4.92 26.65
C LEU A 83 6.14 5.16 27.89
N SER A 84 6.24 6.35 28.47
CA SER A 84 5.46 6.71 29.67
C SER A 84 5.23 8.22 29.74
N GLY A 85 4.12 8.63 30.36
CA GLY A 85 3.83 10.04 30.59
C GLY A 85 3.50 10.79 29.30
N ARG A 86 4.09 11.96 29.10
CA ARG A 86 3.79 12.82 27.94
C ARG A 86 5.04 13.05 27.11
N LEU A 87 5.00 12.59 25.86
CA LEU A 87 6.05 12.80 24.87
C LEU A 87 5.85 14.15 24.20
N THR A 88 6.92 14.94 24.11
CA THR A 88 6.92 16.33 23.63
C THR A 88 8.08 16.57 22.67
N ALA A 89 8.34 17.83 22.32
CA ALA A 89 9.48 18.20 21.47
C ALA A 89 10.85 17.79 22.03
N ASP A 90 10.95 17.52 23.34
CA ASP A 90 12.20 17.00 23.95
C ASP A 90 12.45 15.52 23.58
N ASP A 91 11.41 14.78 23.17
CA ASP A 91 11.45 13.37 22.75
C ASP A 91 11.46 13.23 21.21
N ALA A 92 11.34 14.35 20.50
CA ALA A 92 11.22 14.41 19.06
C ALA A 92 12.55 14.80 18.40
N ASP A 93 12.66 14.52 17.10
CA ASP A 93 13.75 15.00 16.27
C ASP A 93 13.67 16.54 16.04
N ALA A 94 14.58 17.07 15.22
CA ALA A 94 14.62 18.50 14.92
C ALA A 94 13.40 19.01 14.13
N GLN A 95 12.58 18.10 13.60
CA GLN A 95 11.37 18.35 12.85
C GLN A 95 10.11 18.24 13.73
N GLY A 96 10.25 17.83 15.00
CA GLY A 96 9.13 17.61 15.90
C GLY A 96 8.46 16.25 15.71
N VAL A 97 9.17 15.28 15.14
CA VAL A 97 8.70 13.91 14.93
C VAL A 97 9.29 12.97 15.98
N ILE A 98 8.43 12.23 16.66
CA ILE A 98 8.79 11.10 17.52
C ILE A 98 8.61 9.84 16.67
N THR A 99 9.69 9.12 16.39
CA THR A 99 9.65 7.92 15.56
C THR A 99 9.67 6.66 16.42
N LEU A 100 8.68 5.79 16.23
CA LEU A 100 8.68 4.41 16.72
C LEU A 100 9.09 3.49 15.57
N THR A 101 10.30 2.95 15.66
CA THR A 101 10.91 2.11 14.63
C THR A 101 10.46 0.66 14.73
N ASN A 102 10.52 -0.07 13.62
CA ASN A 102 10.06 -1.45 13.54
C ASN A 102 11.10 -2.50 13.99
N ASP A 103 12.35 -2.07 14.24
CA ASP A 103 13.42 -2.87 14.85
C ASP A 103 13.34 -2.94 16.38
N THR A 104 12.43 -2.16 16.97
CA THR A 104 12.19 -2.05 18.41
C THR A 104 10.74 -2.43 18.72
N VAL A 105 10.52 -3.12 19.84
CA VAL A 105 9.16 -3.35 20.35
C VAL A 105 8.86 -2.30 21.43
N TRP A 106 7.71 -1.64 21.33
CA TRP A 106 7.37 -0.50 22.18
C TRP A 106 6.35 -0.89 23.24
N ALA A 107 6.65 -0.58 24.50
CA ALA A 107 5.79 -0.89 25.63
C ALA A 107 5.22 0.40 26.23
N LEU A 108 3.91 0.47 26.42
CA LEU A 108 3.25 1.59 27.11
C LEU A 108 3.26 1.34 28.63
N GLU A 109 3.51 2.38 29.42
CA GLU A 109 3.36 2.37 30.88
C GLU A 109 2.53 3.57 31.35
N GLY A 110 1.32 3.27 31.84
CA GLY A 110 0.27 4.23 32.14
C GLY A 110 -0.31 4.90 30.89
N PRO A 111 -1.01 6.03 31.08
CA PRO A 111 -1.41 6.90 29.99
C PRO A 111 -0.19 7.49 29.30
N VAL A 112 -0.06 7.28 27.99
CA VAL A 112 1.01 7.85 27.17
C VAL A 112 0.43 8.91 26.25
N PHE A 113 0.73 10.17 26.50
CA PHE A 113 0.26 11.30 25.70
C PHE A 113 1.28 11.73 24.66
N ILE A 114 0.82 12.01 23.45
CA ILE A 114 1.57 12.65 22.38
C ILE A 114 1.19 14.13 22.34
N GLY A 115 2.19 14.99 22.56
CA GLY A 115 2.06 16.45 22.65
C GLY A 115 1.22 16.93 23.85
N ASN A 116 1.10 18.24 24.01
CA ASN A 116 0.14 18.85 24.92
C ASN A 116 -1.12 19.25 24.16
N ASP A 117 -2.24 19.38 24.88
CA ASP A 117 -3.47 19.94 24.32
C ASP A 117 -3.23 21.37 23.81
N LYS A 118 -3.27 21.56 22.48
CA LYS A 118 -3.07 22.87 21.81
C LYS A 118 -1.75 23.56 22.15
N ALA A 119 -0.74 22.79 22.51
CA ALA A 119 0.60 23.28 22.85
C ALA A 119 1.64 22.18 22.60
N ASP A 120 2.88 22.59 22.33
CA ASP A 120 4.02 21.67 22.14
C ASP A 120 3.67 20.46 21.25
N SER A 121 2.96 20.72 20.15
CA SER A 121 2.50 19.67 19.25
C SER A 121 3.68 18.98 18.58
N VAL A 122 3.52 17.67 18.43
CA VAL A 122 4.50 16.77 17.81
C VAL A 122 3.76 15.77 16.92
N THR A 123 4.50 15.13 16.04
CA THR A 123 4.01 14.03 15.22
C THR A 123 4.57 12.71 15.75
N LEU A 124 3.71 11.74 16.06
CA LEU A 124 4.13 10.36 16.33
C LEU A 124 4.15 9.59 15.01
N ALA A 125 5.34 9.35 14.46
CA ALA A 125 5.51 8.49 13.29
C ALA A 125 5.77 7.04 13.75
N ILE A 126 5.03 6.09 13.18
CA ILE A 126 5.15 4.67 13.50
C ILE A 126 5.48 3.93 12.21
N GLU A 127 6.66 3.32 12.15
CA GLU A 127 7.08 2.56 10.97
C GLU A 127 6.20 1.31 10.78
N GLU A 128 6.06 0.88 9.53
CA GLU A 128 5.32 -0.33 9.19
C GLU A 128 5.84 -1.56 9.95
N GLY A 129 4.93 -2.45 10.35
CA GLY A 129 5.23 -3.66 11.11
C GLY A 129 5.67 -3.44 12.56
N THR A 130 5.70 -2.20 13.05
CA THR A 130 6.01 -1.90 14.46
C THR A 130 5.00 -2.57 15.40
N ILE A 131 5.51 -3.14 16.50
CA ILE A 131 4.70 -3.71 17.58
C ILE A 131 4.70 -2.75 18.77
N ILE A 132 3.51 -2.36 19.21
CA ILE A 132 3.26 -1.56 20.40
C ILE A 132 2.36 -2.38 21.35
N PHE A 133 2.67 -2.39 22.64
CA PHE A 133 1.82 -3.11 23.60
C PHE A 133 1.63 -2.42 24.95
N GLY A 134 0.44 -2.56 25.53
CA GLY A 134 0.17 -2.22 26.93
C GLY A 134 0.76 -3.29 27.86
N ARG A 135 1.57 -2.87 28.85
CA ARG A 135 2.22 -3.78 29.82
C ARG A 135 1.24 -4.33 30.85
N THR A 136 0.22 -3.55 31.15
CA THR A 136 -0.84 -3.75 32.13
C THR A 136 -2.13 -3.12 31.63
N GLY A 137 -3.25 -3.45 32.28
CA GLY A 137 -4.57 -2.98 31.86
C GLY A 137 -4.71 -1.47 31.70
N ALA A 138 -4.15 -0.67 32.63
CA ALA A 138 -4.34 0.78 32.64
C ALA A 138 -3.46 1.55 31.63
N ASP A 139 -2.78 0.85 30.71
CA ASP A 139 -1.87 1.46 29.74
C ASP A 139 -2.62 1.75 28.43
N TYR A 140 -2.51 2.97 27.90
CA TYR A 140 -3.17 3.40 26.65
C TYR A 140 -2.44 4.58 26.01
N LEU A 141 -2.70 4.80 24.72
CA LEU A 141 -2.09 5.88 23.94
C LEU A 141 -3.09 7.01 23.71
N VAL A 142 -2.66 8.26 23.88
CA VAL A 142 -3.48 9.45 23.62
C VAL A 142 -2.75 10.40 22.68
N VAL A 143 -3.37 10.74 21.54
CA VAL A 143 -2.91 11.80 20.63
C VAL A 143 -3.68 13.08 20.95
N SER A 144 -2.98 14.08 21.51
CA SER A 144 -3.61 15.34 21.93
C SER A 144 -3.95 16.22 20.73
N ARG A 145 -4.95 17.11 20.89
CA ARG A 145 -5.29 18.11 19.84
C ARG A 145 -4.07 18.90 19.38
N ASP A 146 -4.03 19.17 18.08
CA ASP A 146 -2.93 19.78 17.31
C ASP A 146 -1.68 18.89 17.15
N SER A 147 -1.60 17.74 17.81
CA SER A 147 -0.59 16.70 17.53
C SER A 147 -1.12 15.69 16.52
N GLN A 148 -0.22 14.96 15.88
CA GLN A 148 -0.57 14.01 14.82
C GLN A 148 0.00 12.62 15.09
N ILE A 149 -0.66 11.60 14.57
CA ILE A 149 -0.16 10.23 14.45
C ILE A 149 -0.03 9.88 12.97
N GLU A 150 1.13 9.42 12.55
CA GLU A 150 1.39 8.91 11.20
C GLU A 150 1.73 7.42 11.34
N ALA A 151 0.68 6.59 11.34
CA ALA A 151 0.78 5.15 11.46
C ALA A 151 0.44 4.51 10.11
N GLU A 152 1.44 4.38 9.26
CA GLU A 152 1.31 3.87 7.89
C GLU A 152 1.95 2.50 7.75
N GLY A 153 1.21 1.46 8.15
CA GLY A 153 1.59 0.07 7.86
C GLY A 153 1.34 -0.31 6.39
N THR A 154 1.70 -1.54 6.05
CA THR A 154 1.32 -2.15 4.76
C THR A 154 0.54 -3.44 4.97
N ALA A 155 -0.08 -3.96 3.91
CA ALA A 155 -0.80 -5.22 4.00
C ALA A 155 0.09 -6.39 4.46
N SER A 156 1.38 -6.39 4.08
CA SER A 156 2.37 -7.39 4.48
C SER A 156 3.03 -7.10 5.83
N SER A 157 2.99 -5.86 6.30
CA SER A 157 3.61 -5.43 7.57
C SER A 157 2.69 -4.44 8.28
N PRO A 158 1.52 -4.89 8.76
CA PRO A 158 0.60 -4.03 9.50
C PRO A 158 1.22 -3.62 10.83
N ILE A 159 0.90 -2.41 11.29
CA ILE A 159 1.26 -1.96 12.65
C ILE A 159 0.36 -2.69 13.64
N ILE A 160 0.95 -3.31 14.68
CA ILE A 160 0.20 -4.06 15.68
C ILE A 160 0.22 -3.33 17.02
N MET A 161 -0.96 -2.98 17.53
CA MET A 161 -1.14 -2.45 18.89
C MET A 161 -1.92 -3.47 19.74
N THR A 162 -1.32 -3.99 20.81
CA THR A 162 -1.87 -5.16 21.52
C THR A 162 -1.56 -5.18 23.02
N SER A 163 -1.86 -6.29 23.69
CA SER A 163 -1.46 -6.55 25.07
C SER A 163 -0.09 -7.24 25.18
N PHE A 164 0.57 -7.10 26.33
CA PHE A 164 1.80 -7.85 26.63
C PHE A 164 1.60 -9.37 26.49
N ASN A 165 0.44 -9.89 26.91
CA ASN A 165 0.12 -11.31 26.84
C ASN A 165 0.15 -11.85 25.40
N ASP A 166 -0.37 -11.09 24.45
CA ASP A 166 -0.32 -11.45 23.03
C ASP A 166 1.12 -11.48 22.50
N VAL A 167 1.94 -10.49 22.87
CA VAL A 167 3.34 -10.41 22.47
C VAL A 167 4.16 -11.61 22.94
N VAL A 168 3.93 -12.07 24.17
CA VAL A 168 4.69 -13.21 24.74
C VAL A 168 4.05 -14.57 24.50
N GLY A 169 2.91 -14.62 23.80
CA GLY A 169 2.19 -15.87 23.50
C GLY A 169 1.49 -16.50 24.71
N ASP A 170 1.11 -15.68 25.69
CA ASP A 170 0.29 -16.06 26.84
C ASP A 170 -1.21 -16.04 26.51
N GLU A 171 -2.07 -16.33 27.50
CA GLU A 171 -3.52 -16.29 27.33
C GLU A 171 -4.00 -14.85 27.07
N VAL A 172 -4.66 -14.65 25.93
CA VAL A 172 -5.22 -13.37 25.47
C VAL A 172 -6.73 -13.29 25.75
N GLY A 173 -7.22 -12.07 25.90
CA GLY A 173 -8.63 -11.77 26.10
C GLY A 173 -8.86 -10.26 26.10
N ALA A 174 -10.11 -9.84 25.95
CA ALA A 174 -10.47 -8.43 25.95
C ALA A 174 -10.11 -7.74 27.29
N GLY A 175 -9.90 -6.44 27.24
CA GLY A 175 -9.60 -5.61 28.40
C GLY A 175 -8.21 -5.84 28.99
N GLN A 176 -7.22 -6.22 28.18
CA GLN A 176 -5.85 -6.43 28.67
C GLN A 176 -4.98 -5.17 28.65
N TRP A 177 -5.44 -4.12 27.96
CA TRP A 177 -4.90 -2.76 27.95
C TRP A 177 -5.99 -1.77 27.52
N GLY A 178 -5.73 -0.46 27.56
CA GLY A 178 -6.77 0.58 27.41
C GLY A 178 -7.02 1.10 25.99
N GLY A 179 -6.31 0.65 24.95
CA GLY A 179 -6.58 1.08 23.57
C GLY A 179 -5.96 2.43 23.17
N VAL A 180 -6.53 3.04 22.14
CA VAL A 180 -6.01 4.27 21.49
C VAL A 180 -7.04 5.39 21.53
N VAL A 181 -6.63 6.60 21.90
CA VAL A 181 -7.48 7.78 21.96
C VAL A 181 -6.89 8.87 21.06
N ILE A 182 -7.66 9.35 20.08
CA ILE A 182 -7.27 10.42 19.15
C ILE A 182 -8.19 11.61 19.34
N LEU A 183 -7.60 12.78 19.60
CA LEU A 183 -8.32 13.99 19.99
C LEU A 183 -8.11 15.09 18.95
N GLY A 184 -9.19 15.55 18.32
CA GLY A 184 -9.18 16.59 17.29
C GLY A 184 -9.97 17.85 17.66
N ASN A 185 -9.95 18.81 16.74
CA ASN A 185 -10.58 20.12 16.85
C ASN A 185 -11.96 20.21 16.17
N GLY A 186 -12.55 19.09 15.78
CA GLY A 186 -13.89 18.96 15.23
C GLY A 186 -15.00 19.40 16.18
N THR A 187 -16.16 19.66 15.60
CA THR A 187 -17.33 20.14 16.35
C THR A 187 -17.95 19.05 17.21
N SER A 188 -18.60 19.43 18.30
CA SER A 188 -19.43 18.53 19.10
C SER A 188 -20.67 19.26 19.61
N THR A 189 -21.78 18.53 19.75
CA THR A 189 -23.03 19.02 20.35
C THR A 189 -22.85 19.40 21.83
N LYS A 190 -21.93 18.73 22.54
CA LYS A 190 -21.57 19.03 23.94
C LYS A 190 -20.74 20.31 24.11
N CYS A 191 -20.26 20.94 23.03
CA CYS A 191 -19.44 22.16 23.12
C CYS A 191 -20.23 23.35 23.71
N PRO A 192 -19.59 24.20 24.56
CA PRO A 192 -20.26 25.36 25.15
C PRO A 192 -20.82 26.35 24.12
N GLN A 193 -22.11 26.68 24.24
CA GLN A 193 -22.80 27.62 23.34
C GLN A 193 -22.60 29.10 23.70
N ASP A 194 -21.85 29.39 24.77
CA ASP A 194 -21.60 30.76 25.26
C ASP A 194 -20.35 31.43 24.64
N GLY A 195 -19.67 30.71 23.73
CA GLY A 195 -18.46 31.16 23.03
C GLY A 195 -17.17 30.96 23.82
N SER A 196 -17.19 30.18 24.90
CA SER A 196 -15.97 29.63 25.51
C SER A 196 -15.34 28.53 24.65
N ASP A 197 -14.04 28.28 24.83
CA ASP A 197 -13.32 27.24 24.09
C ASP A 197 -13.90 25.86 24.43
N CYS A 198 -14.15 25.05 23.40
CA CYS A 198 -14.58 23.67 23.60
C CYS A 198 -13.39 22.81 24.07
N ALA A 199 -13.56 22.08 25.17
CA ALA A 199 -12.61 21.12 25.72
C ALA A 199 -13.39 20.07 26.51
N LEU A 200 -13.77 18.99 25.84
CA LEU A 200 -14.57 17.90 26.36
C LEU A 200 -13.65 16.78 26.80
N GLN A 201 -13.73 16.35 28.06
CA GLN A 201 -12.91 15.25 28.58
C GLN A 201 -13.46 13.92 28.06
N VAL A 202 -12.58 13.08 27.52
CA VAL A 202 -12.91 11.68 27.22
C VAL A 202 -13.14 10.93 28.52
N GLU A 203 -14.25 10.20 28.59
CA GLU A 203 -14.60 9.35 29.72
C GLU A 203 -13.53 8.24 29.93
N GLY A 204 -13.25 7.86 31.17
CA GLY A 204 -12.22 6.86 31.51
C GLY A 204 -10.76 7.31 31.39
N ALA A 205 -10.47 8.25 30.50
CA ALA A 205 -9.12 8.74 30.27
C ALA A 205 -8.61 9.71 31.36
N GLU A 206 -7.28 9.85 31.46
CA GLU A 206 -6.60 10.75 32.39
C GLU A 206 -7.00 12.21 32.13
N GLU A 207 -7.03 13.01 33.20
CA GLU A 207 -7.33 14.45 33.14
C GLU A 207 -6.41 15.14 32.12
N GLY A 208 -7.01 15.76 31.10
CA GLY A 208 -6.29 16.42 30.02
C GLY A 208 -6.40 15.71 28.67
N ALA A 209 -7.01 14.52 28.60
CA ALA A 209 -7.48 13.92 27.35
C ALA A 209 -8.75 14.62 26.86
N VAL A 210 -8.59 15.83 26.34
CA VAL A 210 -9.70 16.69 25.91
C VAL A 210 -9.81 16.84 24.40
N PHE A 211 -11.02 16.81 23.87
CA PHE A 211 -11.33 17.01 22.45
C PHE A 211 -12.28 18.19 22.20
N GLY A 212 -12.53 18.47 20.93
CA GLY A 212 -13.57 19.38 20.46
C GLY A 212 -13.03 20.73 20.02
N GLY A 213 -13.80 21.43 19.21
CA GLY A 213 -13.42 22.71 18.63
C GLY A 213 -14.46 23.19 17.64
N THR A 214 -13.98 23.78 16.54
CA THR A 214 -14.85 24.36 15.50
C THR A 214 -14.46 23.95 14.09
N ASP A 215 -13.55 23.00 13.93
CA ASP A 215 -12.92 22.65 12.66
C ASP A 215 -13.13 21.18 12.31
N ASP A 216 -14.24 20.88 11.63
CA ASP A 216 -14.52 19.55 11.09
C ASP A 216 -13.58 19.16 9.93
N THR A 217 -12.67 20.04 9.51
CA THR A 217 -11.63 19.75 8.50
C THR A 217 -10.24 19.54 9.11
N ASP A 218 -10.14 19.56 10.44
CA ASP A 218 -8.91 19.24 11.17
C ASP A 218 -8.34 17.87 10.77
N SER A 219 -7.03 17.71 10.94
CA SER A 219 -6.34 16.44 10.72
C SER A 219 -5.52 16.07 11.95
N SER A 220 -5.72 14.84 12.41
CA SER A 220 -4.93 14.19 13.45
C SER A 220 -3.90 13.22 12.87
N GLY A 221 -3.68 13.23 11.54
CA GLY A 221 -2.73 12.38 10.82
C GLY A 221 -3.38 11.20 10.09
N ILE A 222 -2.69 10.06 10.07
CA ILE A 222 -3.01 8.86 9.28
C ILE A 222 -3.02 7.61 10.17
N LEU A 223 -4.06 6.78 10.01
CA LEU A 223 -4.08 5.37 10.43
C LEU A 223 -4.31 4.50 9.19
N LYS A 224 -3.28 3.72 8.82
CA LYS A 224 -3.33 2.82 7.65
C LYS A 224 -2.71 1.46 7.94
N TYR A 225 -3.44 0.38 7.67
CA TYR A 225 -3.02 -0.99 8.00
C TYR A 225 -2.61 -1.14 9.48
N VAL A 226 -3.52 -0.74 10.38
CA VAL A 226 -3.33 -0.79 11.83
C VAL A 226 -4.26 -1.84 12.44
N VAL A 227 -3.70 -2.71 13.27
CA VAL A 227 -4.45 -3.77 13.97
C VAL A 227 -4.36 -3.55 15.47
N VAL A 228 -5.49 -3.19 16.09
CA VAL A 228 -5.65 -3.04 17.54
C VAL A 228 -6.31 -4.30 18.10
N LYS A 229 -5.70 -4.94 19.09
CA LYS A 229 -6.21 -6.20 19.67
C LYS A 229 -6.30 -6.15 21.18
N TYR A 230 -7.33 -6.79 21.75
CA TYR A 230 -7.42 -7.09 23.19
C TYR A 230 -7.45 -5.86 24.12
N ALA A 231 -7.93 -4.73 23.60
CA ALA A 231 -8.06 -3.47 24.32
C ALA A 231 -9.36 -3.44 25.17
N GLY A 232 -9.62 -2.29 25.80
CA GLY A 232 -10.83 -1.98 26.56
C GLY A 232 -10.80 -2.25 28.05
N PHE A 233 -9.66 -1.99 28.69
CA PHE A 233 -9.55 -2.16 30.13
C PHE A 233 -10.46 -1.21 30.92
N GLU A 234 -11.19 -1.77 31.88
CA GLU A 234 -12.00 -1.05 32.88
C GLU A 234 -11.11 -0.24 33.84
N ILE A 235 -10.97 1.08 33.60
CA ILE A 235 -10.12 1.96 34.42
C ILE A 235 -10.82 2.32 35.75
N ALA A 236 -12.14 2.40 35.75
CA ALA A 236 -12.99 2.55 36.92
C ALA A 236 -14.29 1.76 36.75
N PRO A 237 -15.05 1.45 37.82
CA PRO A 237 -16.29 0.67 37.70
C PRO A 237 -17.24 1.24 36.64
N ASP A 238 -17.61 0.41 35.66
CA ASP A 238 -18.45 0.76 34.51
C ASP A 238 -17.83 1.91 33.66
N ASN A 239 -16.52 1.86 33.42
CA ASN A 239 -15.74 2.89 32.72
C ASN A 239 -14.49 2.30 32.06
N GLU A 240 -14.77 1.51 31.04
CA GLU A 240 -13.84 0.96 30.08
C GLU A 240 -13.41 2.03 29.05
N LEU A 241 -12.38 1.73 28.26
CA LEU A 241 -11.98 2.55 27.12
C LEU A 241 -12.28 1.79 25.83
N ASN A 242 -12.45 2.51 24.73
CA ASN A 242 -12.70 1.87 23.44
C ASN A 242 -11.41 1.28 22.84
N GLY A 243 -11.58 0.42 21.84
CA GLY A 243 -10.44 -0.03 21.04
C GLY A 243 -9.75 1.15 20.38
N ILE A 244 -10.53 1.99 19.69
CA ILE A 244 -10.11 3.30 19.23
C ILE A 244 -11.19 4.34 19.51
N THR A 245 -10.84 5.39 20.25
CA THR A 245 -11.70 6.56 20.48
C THR A 245 -11.33 7.69 19.51
N PHE A 246 -12.30 8.20 18.77
CA PHE A 246 -12.18 9.39 17.93
C PHE A 246 -12.94 10.56 18.57
N GLY A 247 -12.24 11.34 19.40
CA GLY A 247 -12.78 12.53 20.03
C GLY A 247 -12.69 13.75 19.14
N GLY A 248 -13.80 14.21 18.55
CA GLY A 248 -13.84 15.42 17.73
C GLY A 248 -12.83 15.42 16.57
N VAL A 249 -12.55 14.27 15.98
CA VAL A 249 -11.55 14.16 14.91
C VAL A 249 -12.13 14.68 13.60
N GLY A 250 -11.34 15.47 12.87
CA GLY A 250 -11.79 16.11 11.63
C GLY A 250 -11.66 15.20 10.39
N SER A 251 -12.30 15.63 9.31
CA SER A 251 -12.32 14.94 8.01
C SER A 251 -11.00 14.96 7.25
N GLY A 252 -10.01 15.72 7.73
CA GLY A 252 -8.65 15.74 7.19
C GLY A 252 -7.78 14.58 7.68
N THR A 253 -8.22 13.82 8.68
CA THR A 253 -7.55 12.58 9.14
C THR A 253 -7.86 11.42 8.19
N GLU A 254 -6.85 10.68 7.76
CA GLU A 254 -7.02 9.46 6.96
C GLU A 254 -7.15 8.25 7.88
N VAL A 255 -8.24 7.49 7.75
CA VAL A 255 -8.44 6.21 8.44
C VAL A 255 -8.81 5.16 7.41
N ASP A 256 -7.88 4.26 7.12
CA ASP A 256 -8.06 3.23 6.10
C ASP A 256 -7.41 1.91 6.52
N TYR A 257 -8.01 0.77 6.19
CA TYR A 257 -7.54 -0.55 6.61
C TYR A 257 -7.20 -0.63 8.11
N VAL A 258 -8.19 -0.39 8.97
CA VAL A 258 -8.04 -0.47 10.43
C VAL A 258 -8.85 -1.63 10.99
N GLN A 259 -8.25 -2.40 11.89
CA GLN A 259 -8.91 -3.46 12.61
C GLN A 259 -8.94 -3.20 14.11
N VAL A 260 -10.08 -3.47 14.74
CA VAL A 260 -10.20 -3.68 16.18
C VAL A 260 -10.70 -5.10 16.44
N HIS A 261 -9.94 -5.85 17.24
CA HIS A 261 -10.25 -7.24 17.56
C HIS A 261 -10.34 -7.47 19.06
N SER A 262 -11.45 -8.05 19.50
CA SER A 262 -11.67 -8.47 20.88
C SER A 262 -11.46 -7.33 21.89
N ASN A 263 -12.07 -6.18 21.62
CA ASN A 263 -12.17 -5.10 22.59
C ASN A 263 -13.22 -5.43 23.66
N ALA A 264 -13.00 -5.01 24.91
CA ALA A 264 -13.94 -5.27 26.01
C ALA A 264 -15.11 -4.27 26.05
N ASP A 265 -14.88 -3.08 25.52
CA ASP A 265 -15.85 -2.02 25.29
C ASP A 265 -16.10 -1.89 23.78
N ASP A 266 -16.44 -0.70 23.30
CA ASP A 266 -16.67 -0.47 21.88
C ASP A 266 -15.45 -0.71 21.00
N GLY A 267 -15.69 -1.24 19.80
CA GLY A 267 -14.66 -1.40 18.79
C GLY A 267 -14.04 -0.05 18.42
N VAL A 268 -14.88 0.82 17.87
CA VAL A 268 -14.55 2.22 17.62
C VAL A 268 -15.69 3.11 18.11
N GLU A 269 -15.35 4.20 18.79
CA GLU A 269 -16.34 5.18 19.26
C GLU A 269 -16.01 6.59 18.72
N PHE A 270 -17.03 7.26 18.17
CA PHE A 270 -16.92 8.61 17.64
C PHE A 270 -17.63 9.62 18.53
N PHE A 271 -16.86 10.48 19.19
CA PHE A 271 -17.41 11.60 19.96
C PHE A 271 -17.38 12.89 19.13
N GLY A 272 -18.43 13.13 18.35
CA GLY A 272 -18.50 14.31 17.47
C GLY A 272 -17.45 14.29 16.36
N GLY A 273 -17.20 15.43 15.74
CA GLY A 273 -16.29 15.57 14.61
C GLY A 273 -16.85 15.01 13.29
N ALA A 274 -15.95 14.83 12.33
CA ALA A 274 -16.29 14.46 10.95
C ALA A 274 -15.24 13.56 10.28
N VAL A 275 -14.42 12.85 11.08
CA VAL A 275 -13.46 11.86 10.56
C VAL A 275 -14.15 10.87 9.64
N ASN A 276 -13.48 10.46 8.57
CA ASN A 276 -13.99 9.45 7.67
C ASN A 276 -13.14 8.19 7.79
N ALA A 277 -13.73 7.01 7.61
CA ALA A 277 -13.00 5.74 7.55
C ALA A 277 -13.43 4.89 6.34
N LYS A 278 -12.48 4.28 5.63
CA LYS A 278 -12.76 3.59 4.36
C LYS A 278 -12.82 2.06 4.45
N HIS A 279 -12.01 1.43 5.28
CA HIS A 279 -12.02 -0.02 5.50
C HIS A 279 -11.86 -0.33 6.98
N LEU A 280 -12.91 -0.85 7.62
CA LEU A 280 -12.92 -1.18 9.05
C LEU A 280 -13.25 -2.65 9.28
N VAL A 281 -12.44 -3.35 10.07
CA VAL A 281 -12.66 -4.74 10.48
C VAL A 281 -12.86 -4.78 12.00
N LEU A 282 -14.03 -5.18 12.44
CA LEU A 282 -14.44 -5.13 13.85
C LEU A 282 -14.90 -6.53 14.25
N THR A 283 -14.07 -7.24 14.99
CA THR A 283 -14.31 -8.66 15.27
C THR A 283 -14.23 -9.00 16.75
N ALA A 284 -15.23 -9.73 17.23
CA ALA A 284 -15.30 -10.22 18.61
C ALA A 284 -15.23 -9.14 19.71
N ASN A 285 -15.62 -7.90 19.41
CA ASN A 285 -15.81 -6.85 20.43
C ASN A 285 -16.96 -7.26 21.35
N GLN A 286 -16.81 -6.96 22.64
CA GLN A 286 -17.74 -7.40 23.69
C GLN A 286 -18.89 -6.42 23.92
N ASP A 287 -18.68 -5.15 23.56
CA ASP A 287 -19.73 -4.15 23.48
C ASP A 287 -20.02 -3.77 22.02
N ASP A 288 -20.32 -2.51 21.72
CA ASP A 288 -20.78 -2.07 20.41
C ASP A 288 -19.61 -2.01 19.41
N SER A 289 -19.80 -2.51 18.20
CA SER A 289 -18.69 -2.54 17.24
C SER A 289 -18.34 -1.14 16.74
N VAL A 290 -19.37 -0.35 16.45
CA VAL A 290 -19.26 1.07 16.11
C VAL A 290 -20.24 1.83 17.00
N ASP A 291 -19.73 2.76 17.79
CA ASP A 291 -20.57 3.72 18.53
C ASP A 291 -20.34 5.13 17.98
N TRP A 292 -21.40 5.94 17.95
CA TRP A 292 -21.24 7.38 17.86
C TRP A 292 -22.15 8.14 18.83
N ASP A 293 -21.62 9.26 19.34
CA ASP A 293 -22.33 10.26 20.12
C ASP A 293 -21.88 11.68 19.69
N ASN A 294 -22.34 12.70 20.41
CA ASN A 294 -21.77 14.03 20.41
C ASN A 294 -21.84 14.77 19.07
N GLY A 295 -22.80 14.38 18.22
CA GLY A 295 -23.07 15.03 16.95
C GLY A 295 -22.11 14.64 15.84
N TYR A 296 -21.66 13.40 15.79
CA TYR A 296 -20.76 12.88 14.75
C TYR A 296 -21.37 13.00 13.34
N LYS A 297 -20.56 13.43 12.37
CA LYS A 297 -20.98 13.72 10.97
C LYS A 297 -20.08 13.10 9.91
N GLY A 298 -19.24 12.16 10.29
CA GLY A 298 -18.27 11.52 9.40
C GLY A 298 -18.90 10.54 8.42
N LYS A 299 -18.03 9.89 7.65
CA LYS A 299 -18.41 8.94 6.60
C LYS A 299 -17.66 7.63 6.75
N LEU A 300 -18.37 6.51 6.69
CA LEU A 300 -17.78 5.16 6.79
C LEU A 300 -18.09 4.33 5.55
N GLN A 301 -17.09 3.71 4.93
CA GLN A 301 -17.27 2.70 3.87
C GLN A 301 -16.65 1.36 4.28
N TYR A 302 -17.09 0.27 3.65
CA TYR A 302 -16.55 -1.10 3.80
C TYR A 302 -16.28 -1.50 5.27
N VAL A 303 -17.35 -1.54 6.05
CA VAL A 303 -17.31 -1.86 7.49
C VAL A 303 -17.73 -3.30 7.71
N TYR A 304 -16.80 -4.17 8.11
CA TYR A 304 -17.07 -5.56 8.43
C TYR A 304 -17.14 -5.77 9.94
N VAL A 305 -18.32 -6.14 10.43
CA VAL A 305 -18.57 -6.52 11.82
C VAL A 305 -18.88 -8.01 11.92
N GLN A 306 -18.18 -8.70 12.82
CA GLN A 306 -18.48 -10.08 13.19
C GLN A 306 -18.35 -10.28 14.70
N HIS A 307 -19.47 -10.54 15.37
CA HIS A 307 -19.47 -10.91 16.78
C HIS A 307 -18.80 -12.27 16.97
N ALA A 308 -18.30 -12.51 18.19
CA ALA A 308 -17.42 -13.63 18.46
C ALA A 308 -18.07 -14.99 18.09
N ALA A 309 -17.36 -15.81 17.31
CA ALA A 309 -17.89 -17.08 16.80
C ALA A 309 -18.05 -18.16 17.88
N ASP A 310 -17.43 -17.98 19.05
CA ASP A 310 -17.60 -18.82 20.23
C ASP A 310 -18.83 -18.43 21.08
N ASN A 311 -19.54 -17.37 20.69
CA ASN A 311 -20.70 -16.79 21.36
C ASN A 311 -20.35 -16.19 22.74
N SER A 312 -19.13 -15.66 22.89
CA SER A 312 -18.82 -14.75 23.99
C SER A 312 -19.65 -13.47 23.89
N ASP A 313 -19.53 -12.67 24.95
CA ASP A 313 -20.09 -11.32 25.10
C ASP A 313 -19.93 -10.51 23.81
N ALA A 314 -21.01 -9.81 23.47
CA ALA A 314 -21.19 -8.94 22.32
C ALA A 314 -22.41 -8.05 22.58
N ASN A 315 -22.50 -6.91 21.92
CA ASN A 315 -23.69 -6.06 21.96
C ASN A 315 -24.16 -5.79 20.52
N ARG A 316 -24.11 -4.54 20.03
CA ARG A 316 -24.59 -4.18 18.69
C ARG A 316 -23.47 -4.10 17.67
N GLY A 317 -23.85 -4.27 16.42
CA GLY A 317 -23.01 -3.85 15.31
C GLY A 317 -22.86 -2.33 15.22
N ILE A 318 -23.92 -1.59 15.58
CA ILE A 318 -23.91 -0.14 15.75
C ILE A 318 -24.77 0.25 16.96
N GLU A 319 -24.25 1.12 17.82
CA GLU A 319 -25.04 2.05 18.63
C GLU A 319 -24.85 3.48 18.12
N GLY A 320 -25.90 4.30 18.16
CA GLY A 320 -25.82 5.67 17.67
C GLY A 320 -26.74 6.66 18.38
N ASP A 321 -26.15 7.62 19.08
CA ASP A 321 -26.80 8.69 19.84
C ASP A 321 -26.34 10.09 19.35
N GLY A 322 -27.08 11.12 19.76
CA GLY A 322 -26.83 12.51 19.44
C GLY A 322 -26.26 13.37 20.56
N ASP A 323 -26.46 13.01 21.84
CA ASP A 323 -25.99 13.65 23.10
C ASP A 323 -27.08 13.72 24.21
N GLY A 324 -28.30 13.20 24.04
CA GLY A 324 -29.31 13.27 25.13
C GLY A 324 -29.75 14.69 25.59
N GLY A 325 -29.36 15.76 24.88
CA GLY A 325 -29.60 17.16 25.25
C GLY A 325 -30.94 17.75 24.77
N ASP A 326 -31.34 18.93 25.25
CA ASP A 326 -32.57 19.64 24.79
C ASP A 326 -32.37 20.37 23.42
N GLY A 327 -31.41 19.93 22.59
CA GLY A 327 -30.95 20.58 21.36
C GLY A 327 -31.73 20.19 20.09
N LEU A 328 -31.32 20.75 18.94
CA LEU A 328 -31.78 20.34 17.59
C LEU A 328 -30.63 19.89 16.69
N GLU A 329 -29.40 19.87 17.21
CA GLU A 329 -28.22 19.39 16.51
C GLU A 329 -28.06 17.92 16.87
N PHE A 330 -27.96 17.04 15.87
CA PHE A 330 -27.93 15.60 16.03
C PHE A 330 -26.75 14.98 15.26
N SER A 331 -26.35 13.77 15.66
CA SER A 331 -25.42 12.95 14.89
C SER A 331 -26.05 12.61 13.55
N LYS A 332 -25.31 12.77 12.45
CA LYS A 332 -25.79 12.47 11.09
C LYS A 332 -24.69 11.90 10.19
N PRO A 333 -24.11 10.74 10.53
CA PRO A 333 -23.11 10.10 9.69
C PRO A 333 -23.72 9.57 8.39
N MET A 334 -22.84 9.34 7.40
CA MET A 334 -23.17 8.59 6.19
C MET A 334 -22.38 7.29 6.17
N ILE A 335 -23.05 6.15 5.98
CA ILE A 335 -22.39 4.84 5.98
C ILE A 335 -22.82 4.08 4.74
N ALA A 336 -21.84 3.54 4.01
CA ALA A 336 -22.08 2.68 2.85
C ALA A 336 -21.32 1.35 3.00
N ASN A 337 -21.92 0.26 2.53
CA ASN A 337 -21.27 -1.06 2.44
C ASN A 337 -20.83 -1.59 3.82
N MET A 338 -21.80 -1.98 4.64
CA MET A 338 -21.55 -2.56 5.96
C MET A 338 -22.12 -3.98 6.04
N THR A 339 -21.36 -4.92 6.61
CA THR A 339 -21.83 -6.26 6.93
C THR A 339 -21.79 -6.44 8.45
N VAL A 340 -22.91 -6.83 9.06
CA VAL A 340 -23.01 -7.21 10.48
C VAL A 340 -23.41 -8.67 10.58
N ILE A 341 -22.56 -9.47 11.25
CA ILE A 341 -22.82 -10.88 11.55
C ILE A 341 -22.86 -11.07 13.07
N GLY A 342 -24.07 -11.22 13.61
CA GLY A 342 -24.28 -11.46 15.04
C GLY A 342 -23.93 -12.88 15.48
N ASN A 343 -23.91 -13.11 16.80
CA ASN A 343 -23.70 -14.41 17.44
C ASN A 343 -24.92 -14.81 18.29
N THR A 344 -24.80 -15.80 19.19
CA THR A 344 -25.90 -16.24 20.07
C THR A 344 -25.80 -15.70 21.51
N PHE A 345 -25.06 -14.61 21.74
CA PHE A 345 -25.01 -13.98 23.06
C PHE A 345 -26.36 -13.38 23.41
N ASP A 346 -26.89 -13.73 24.58
CA ASP A 346 -28.21 -13.34 25.07
C ASP A 346 -28.21 -13.43 26.61
N THR A 347 -28.39 -12.27 27.24
CA THR A 347 -28.56 -12.12 28.69
C THR A 347 -29.83 -11.34 29.00
N ALA A 348 -30.10 -11.10 30.29
CA ALA A 348 -31.27 -10.30 30.65
C ALA A 348 -31.10 -8.80 30.37
N ASP A 349 -29.85 -8.35 30.20
CA ASP A 349 -29.47 -6.94 30.19
C ASP A 349 -28.73 -6.54 28.89
N ALA A 350 -28.30 -7.50 28.08
CA ALA A 350 -27.60 -7.31 26.80
C ALA A 350 -27.66 -8.59 25.94
N ASP A 351 -27.68 -8.43 24.62
CA ASP A 351 -27.69 -9.49 23.63
C ASP A 351 -27.01 -9.04 22.33
N SER A 352 -26.66 -10.01 21.48
CA SER A 352 -26.06 -9.71 20.19
C SER A 352 -27.10 -9.14 19.23
N GLU A 353 -26.94 -7.89 18.82
CA GLU A 353 -27.89 -7.14 17.99
C GLU A 353 -27.24 -6.59 16.69
N GLY A 354 -28.08 -6.12 15.78
CA GLY A 354 -27.66 -5.43 14.57
C GLY A 354 -27.35 -3.95 14.83
N LEU A 355 -28.35 -3.10 14.70
CA LEU A 355 -28.24 -1.64 14.85
C LEU A 355 -29.24 -1.16 15.90
N LEU A 356 -28.82 -0.33 16.85
CA LEU A 356 -29.69 0.49 17.69
C LEU A 356 -29.40 1.97 17.45
N LEU A 357 -30.38 2.73 16.94
CA LEU A 357 -30.27 4.18 16.82
C LEU A 357 -31.18 4.87 17.83
N ARG A 358 -30.57 5.74 18.63
CA ARG A 358 -31.16 6.37 19.81
C ARG A 358 -31.48 7.84 19.56
N ASP A 359 -31.82 8.56 20.62
CA ASP A 359 -32.28 9.93 20.50
C ASP A 359 -31.24 10.83 19.82
N GLN A 360 -31.74 11.86 19.14
CA GLN A 360 -30.93 12.82 18.40
C GLN A 360 -29.93 12.17 17.43
N THR A 361 -30.35 11.09 16.76
CA THR A 361 -29.60 10.49 15.65
C THR A 361 -30.40 10.55 14.35
N GLY A 362 -29.77 11.08 13.31
CA GLY A 362 -30.08 10.82 11.91
C GLY A 362 -28.94 9.99 11.29
N ALA A 363 -29.14 9.46 10.09
CA ALA A 363 -28.08 8.75 9.36
C ALA A 363 -28.47 8.50 7.91
N ASN A 364 -27.50 8.47 7.01
CA ASN A 364 -27.72 7.98 5.64
C ASN A 364 -26.99 6.64 5.46
N LEU A 365 -27.74 5.55 5.55
CA LEU A 365 -27.25 4.17 5.49
C LEU A 365 -27.54 3.56 4.11
N MET A 366 -26.53 2.94 3.49
CA MET A 366 -26.67 2.29 2.18
C MET A 366 -25.88 0.98 2.08
N ASN A 367 -26.40 -0.01 1.35
CA ASN A 367 -25.70 -1.28 1.11
C ASN A 367 -25.37 -2.07 2.38
N PHE A 368 -26.28 -2.11 3.35
CA PHE A 368 -26.08 -2.87 4.59
C PHE A 368 -26.52 -4.33 4.43
N LEU A 369 -25.74 -5.28 4.93
CA LEU A 369 -26.13 -6.67 5.14
C LEU A 369 -26.13 -6.98 6.64
N ILE A 370 -27.28 -7.28 7.23
CA ILE A 370 -27.39 -7.63 8.66
C ILE A 370 -28.00 -9.03 8.78
N THR A 371 -27.29 -9.94 9.44
CA THR A 371 -27.71 -11.34 9.60
C THR A 371 -27.08 -11.98 10.83
N GLY A 372 -27.65 -13.10 11.31
CA GLY A 372 -27.08 -13.85 12.41
C GLY A 372 -27.74 -15.21 12.64
N PRO A 373 -27.35 -15.93 13.71
CA PRO A 373 -28.03 -17.14 14.15
C PRO A 373 -29.43 -16.83 14.73
N GLU A 374 -30.23 -17.88 15.00
CA GLU A 374 -31.63 -17.72 15.46
C GLU A 374 -31.77 -17.01 16.81
N ALA A 375 -30.71 -17.07 17.62
CA ALA A 375 -30.65 -16.50 18.96
C ALA A 375 -29.97 -15.12 18.99
N MET A 376 -29.60 -14.56 17.83
CA MET A 376 -29.32 -13.12 17.74
C MET A 376 -30.60 -12.36 18.08
N GLY A 377 -30.46 -11.24 18.77
CA GLY A 377 -31.53 -10.26 18.98
C GLY A 377 -31.95 -9.61 17.65
N GLU A 378 -32.48 -8.40 17.74
CA GLU A 378 -32.97 -7.69 16.57
C GLU A 378 -31.87 -7.26 15.59
N CYS A 379 -32.19 -7.31 14.30
CA CYS A 379 -31.36 -6.73 13.25
C CYS A 379 -31.39 -5.19 13.24
N LEU A 380 -32.52 -4.57 13.62
CA LEU A 380 -32.71 -3.13 13.58
C LEU A 380 -33.68 -2.67 14.68
N GLU A 381 -33.18 -1.80 15.56
CA GLU A 381 -33.91 -1.11 16.61
C GLU A 381 -33.82 0.41 16.44
N MET A 382 -34.89 1.09 16.84
CA MET A 382 -34.92 2.53 17.02
C MET A 382 -35.54 2.83 18.38
N ASP A 383 -34.93 3.70 19.18
CA ASP A 383 -35.54 4.13 20.43
C ASP A 383 -36.85 4.91 20.18
N THR A 384 -37.70 4.97 21.18
CA THR A 384 -38.99 5.64 21.21
C THR A 384 -38.92 7.16 21.35
N ASP A 385 -37.72 7.74 21.44
CA ASP A 385 -37.57 9.19 21.55
C ASP A 385 -38.17 9.93 20.34
N GLU A 386 -38.79 11.09 20.61
CA GLU A 386 -39.51 11.85 19.58
C GLU A 386 -38.60 12.29 18.43
N THR A 387 -37.29 12.50 18.67
CA THR A 387 -36.34 13.02 17.68
C THR A 387 -35.95 11.95 16.64
N VAL A 388 -35.53 10.76 17.06
CA VAL A 388 -35.18 9.66 16.14
C VAL A 388 -36.42 9.17 15.38
N GLN A 389 -37.57 9.12 16.05
CA GLN A 389 -38.85 8.79 15.43
C GLN A 389 -39.28 9.83 14.38
N ALA A 390 -38.98 11.11 14.60
CA ALA A 390 -39.21 12.16 13.60
C ALA A 390 -38.25 12.03 12.41
N ASN A 391 -36.97 11.74 12.65
CA ASN A 391 -35.96 11.60 11.60
C ASN A 391 -36.29 10.49 10.58
N LEU A 392 -36.94 9.40 11.04
CA LEU A 392 -37.47 8.35 10.15
C LEU A 392 -38.52 8.87 9.15
N SER A 393 -39.32 9.86 9.55
CA SER A 393 -40.42 10.41 8.75
C SER A 393 -40.00 11.60 7.88
N ASP A 394 -39.05 12.40 8.35
CA ASP A 394 -38.59 13.62 7.68
C ASP A 394 -37.47 13.33 6.65
N GLY A 395 -36.94 12.10 6.62
CA GLY A 395 -35.90 11.66 5.69
C GLY A 395 -34.49 12.02 6.13
N ASP A 396 -34.32 12.47 7.37
CA ASP A 396 -33.02 12.69 8.00
C ASP A 396 -32.36 11.37 8.46
N LEU A 397 -33.15 10.30 8.54
CA LEU A 397 -32.69 8.92 8.67
C LEU A 397 -33.18 8.10 7.47
N THR A 398 -32.27 7.45 6.75
CA THR A 398 -32.57 6.61 5.59
C THR A 398 -31.73 5.34 5.61
N MET A 399 -32.31 4.22 5.16
CA MET A 399 -31.60 2.99 4.87
C MET A 399 -32.03 2.48 3.49
N THR A 400 -31.10 2.36 2.54
CA THR A 400 -31.41 2.02 1.13
C THR A 400 -30.49 0.95 0.58
N TYR A 401 -30.97 0.18 -0.40
CA TYR A 401 -30.22 -0.91 -1.03
C TYR A 401 -29.62 -1.90 -0.02
N SER A 402 -30.35 -2.20 1.06
CA SER A 402 -29.87 -3.04 2.17
C SER A 402 -30.64 -4.35 2.30
N ALA A 403 -30.03 -5.36 2.89
CA ALA A 403 -30.61 -6.67 3.16
C ALA A 403 -30.60 -7.01 4.66
N ILE A 404 -31.77 -7.40 5.19
CA ILE A 404 -31.94 -7.88 6.57
C ILE A 404 -32.38 -9.35 6.55
N ALA A 405 -31.70 -10.20 7.31
CA ALA A 405 -31.94 -11.65 7.37
C ALA A 405 -31.82 -12.24 8.80
N CYS A 406 -32.48 -11.62 9.79
CA CYS A 406 -32.55 -12.10 11.18
C CYS A 406 -33.84 -12.88 11.50
N SER A 407 -33.81 -13.67 12.57
CA SER A 407 -34.99 -14.28 13.20
C SER A 407 -35.93 -13.22 13.79
N GLU A 408 -35.35 -12.14 14.30
CA GLU A 408 -36.02 -10.92 14.75
C GLU A 408 -35.56 -9.74 13.88
N PRO A 409 -36.22 -9.44 12.75
CA PRO A 409 -35.75 -8.39 11.85
C PRO A 409 -35.80 -6.98 12.43
N PHE A 410 -36.79 -6.69 13.29
CA PHE A 410 -37.08 -5.36 13.81
C PHE A 410 -37.64 -5.42 15.22
N ASN A 411 -37.20 -4.51 16.09
CA ASN A 411 -37.89 -4.18 17.33
C ASN A 411 -38.69 -2.87 17.15
N THR A 412 -40.02 -2.95 17.29
CA THR A 412 -40.94 -1.80 17.08
C THR A 412 -41.85 -1.60 18.30
N PRO A 413 -41.46 -0.74 19.25
CA PRO A 413 -42.26 -0.46 20.44
C PRO A 413 -43.65 0.16 20.12
N GLU A 414 -44.62 -0.02 21.03
CA GLU A 414 -45.98 0.52 20.86
C GLU A 414 -45.97 2.05 20.81
N GLY A 415 -46.32 2.62 19.65
CA GLY A 415 -46.37 4.07 19.43
C GLY A 415 -45.25 4.63 18.55
N ALA A 416 -44.24 3.81 18.23
CA ALA A 416 -43.17 4.11 17.29
C ALA A 416 -43.61 3.94 15.81
N VAL A 417 -42.76 4.41 14.89
CA VAL A 417 -42.83 4.13 13.46
C VAL A 417 -42.71 2.62 13.22
N ASP A 418 -43.55 2.08 12.35
CA ASP A 418 -43.46 0.68 11.92
C ASP A 418 -42.17 0.48 11.10
N LEU A 419 -41.14 -0.12 11.72
CA LEU A 419 -39.81 -0.24 11.12
C LEU A 419 -39.82 -1.20 9.92
N GLU A 420 -40.63 -2.25 9.94
CA GLU A 420 -40.77 -3.16 8.79
C GLU A 420 -41.34 -2.40 7.60
N ALA A 421 -42.43 -1.65 7.80
CA ALA A 421 -43.04 -0.85 6.74
C ALA A 421 -42.13 0.29 6.27
N TRP A 422 -41.37 0.90 7.19
CA TRP A 422 -40.39 1.94 6.87
C TRP A 422 -39.25 1.36 6.01
N PHE A 423 -38.58 0.31 6.48
CA PHE A 423 -37.45 -0.33 5.79
C PHE A 423 -37.86 -0.85 4.40
N THR A 424 -38.95 -1.61 4.32
CA THR A 424 -39.42 -2.18 3.03
C THR A 424 -40.01 -1.14 2.08
N GLY A 425 -40.31 0.07 2.59
CA GLY A 425 -40.77 1.21 1.79
C GLY A 425 -39.64 2.02 1.14
N GLN A 426 -38.39 1.84 1.60
CA GLN A 426 -37.21 2.52 1.06
C GLN A 426 -36.70 1.84 -0.21
N GLU A 427 -35.91 2.57 -1.00
CA GLU A 427 -35.41 2.08 -2.28
C GLU A 427 -34.41 0.93 -2.10
N GLY A 428 -34.54 -0.11 -2.92
CA GLY A 428 -33.56 -1.20 -3.03
C GLY A 428 -33.52 -2.21 -1.87
N ASN A 429 -34.26 -1.97 -0.78
CA ASN A 429 -34.20 -2.83 0.41
C ASN A 429 -34.83 -4.21 0.21
N GLN A 430 -34.26 -5.20 0.91
CA GLN A 430 -34.64 -6.60 0.88
C GLN A 430 -34.84 -7.12 2.31
N LEU A 431 -36.05 -7.59 2.62
CA LEU A 431 -36.32 -8.35 3.83
C LEU A 431 -36.34 -9.84 3.48
N ILE A 432 -35.36 -10.58 3.98
CA ILE A 432 -35.13 -11.98 3.66
C ILE A 432 -35.58 -12.82 4.85
N ALA A 433 -36.45 -13.79 4.60
CA ALA A 433 -36.95 -14.66 5.66
C ALA A 433 -35.79 -15.45 6.30
N PHE A 434 -35.79 -15.57 7.63
CA PHE A 434 -34.72 -16.23 8.37
C PHE A 434 -34.43 -17.67 7.88
N GLU A 435 -35.46 -18.41 7.47
CA GLU A 435 -35.31 -19.75 6.88
C GLU A 435 -34.54 -19.77 5.56
N ASP A 436 -34.53 -18.66 4.83
CA ASP A 436 -33.90 -18.51 3.52
C ASP A 436 -32.50 -17.89 3.62
N ARG A 437 -32.02 -17.51 4.81
CA ARG A 437 -30.69 -16.91 5.00
C ARG A 437 -29.53 -17.77 4.46
N ALA A 438 -29.70 -19.09 4.44
CA ALA A 438 -28.71 -20.00 3.87
C ALA A 438 -28.53 -19.83 2.35
N ASN A 439 -29.50 -19.18 1.69
CA ASN A 439 -29.47 -18.87 0.27
C ASN A 439 -28.87 -17.48 -0.04
N LEU A 440 -28.47 -16.70 0.98
CA LEU A 440 -27.77 -15.42 0.79
C LEU A 440 -26.49 -15.58 -0.03
N GLY A 441 -25.91 -16.78 -0.06
CA GLY A 441 -24.59 -16.99 -0.60
C GLY A 441 -23.54 -16.26 0.23
N LEU A 442 -23.57 -16.44 1.55
CA LEU A 442 -22.58 -15.88 2.49
C LEU A 442 -21.70 -17.02 3.00
N ASN A 443 -20.39 -16.87 2.90
CA ASN A 443 -19.42 -17.77 3.51
C ASN A 443 -19.33 -17.52 5.03
N PRO A 444 -18.80 -18.47 5.83
CA PRO A 444 -18.65 -18.29 7.28
C PRO A 444 -17.80 -17.08 7.71
N ASP A 445 -16.90 -16.63 6.84
CA ASP A 445 -16.06 -15.44 7.02
C ASP A 445 -16.75 -14.15 6.57
N GLY A 446 -18.04 -14.22 6.20
CA GLY A 446 -18.85 -13.09 5.76
C GLY A 446 -18.62 -12.62 4.33
N THR A 447 -17.81 -13.31 3.53
CA THR A 447 -17.67 -13.01 2.09
C THR A 447 -18.89 -13.49 1.30
N LEU A 448 -19.27 -12.74 0.27
CA LEU A 448 -20.31 -13.17 -0.66
C LEU A 448 -19.76 -14.23 -1.62
N THR A 449 -20.52 -15.31 -1.83
CA THR A 449 -20.22 -16.29 -2.88
C THR A 449 -20.61 -15.73 -4.24
N ALA A 450 -19.98 -16.25 -5.30
CA ALA A 450 -20.34 -15.92 -6.68
C ALA A 450 -21.79 -16.26 -7.08
N GLN A 451 -22.58 -16.90 -6.21
CA GLN A 451 -24.01 -17.17 -6.43
C GLN A 451 -24.92 -16.22 -5.65
N SER A 452 -24.36 -15.34 -4.82
CA SER A 452 -25.14 -14.37 -4.08
C SER A 452 -25.78 -13.36 -5.02
N GLU A 453 -27.09 -13.15 -4.87
CA GLU A 453 -27.80 -12.08 -5.58
C GLU A 453 -27.39 -10.69 -5.05
N LEU A 454 -26.79 -10.64 -3.85
CA LEU A 454 -26.34 -9.40 -3.22
C LEU A 454 -25.18 -8.74 -3.95
N LEU A 455 -24.40 -9.47 -4.76
CA LEU A 455 -23.27 -8.92 -5.54
C LEU A 455 -23.67 -7.84 -6.57
N THR A 456 -24.97 -7.80 -6.93
CA THR A 456 -25.50 -6.89 -7.96
C THR A 456 -26.70 -6.07 -7.49
N ALA A 457 -26.99 -6.09 -6.19
CA ALA A 457 -28.17 -5.46 -5.60
C ALA A 457 -27.89 -4.12 -4.90
N GLY A 458 -26.63 -3.73 -4.77
CA GLY A 458 -26.21 -2.49 -4.12
C GLY A 458 -26.49 -1.25 -4.98
N GLY A 459 -26.69 -0.12 -4.30
CA GLY A 459 -26.75 1.21 -4.87
C GLY A 459 -25.35 1.84 -4.96
N ASP A 460 -25.14 2.72 -5.93
CA ASP A 460 -23.87 3.43 -6.10
C ASP A 460 -23.80 4.63 -5.12
N ALA A 461 -23.20 4.40 -3.95
CA ALA A 461 -23.05 5.39 -2.90
C ALA A 461 -22.27 6.65 -3.34
N SER A 462 -21.36 6.54 -4.31
CA SER A 462 -20.58 7.67 -4.83
C SER A 462 -21.45 8.75 -5.49
N THR A 463 -22.60 8.33 -6.02
CA THR A 463 -23.56 9.21 -6.71
C THR A 463 -24.80 9.50 -5.88
N LEU A 464 -25.20 8.57 -5.01
CA LEU A 464 -26.43 8.64 -4.25
C LEU A 464 -26.25 9.25 -2.85
N LEU A 465 -25.06 9.18 -2.26
CA LEU A 465 -24.73 9.77 -0.96
C LEU A 465 -23.74 10.93 -1.10
N ASP A 466 -22.48 10.63 -1.44
CA ASP A 466 -21.38 11.59 -1.45
C ASP A 466 -20.17 11.04 -2.24
N THR A 467 -19.35 11.93 -2.80
CA THR A 467 -18.17 11.55 -3.61
C THR A 467 -17.03 10.90 -2.82
N PHE A 468 -17.08 10.91 -1.49
CA PHE A 468 -16.16 10.13 -0.64
C PHE A 468 -16.30 8.64 -0.90
N PHE A 469 -17.52 8.15 -1.17
CA PHE A 469 -17.76 6.72 -1.36
C PHE A 469 -17.28 6.25 -2.72
N GLU A 470 -16.69 5.06 -2.76
CA GLU A 470 -16.40 4.34 -4.00
C GLU A 470 -17.65 3.70 -4.57
N ALA A 471 -17.72 3.65 -5.90
CA ALA A 471 -18.80 2.99 -6.60
C ALA A 471 -18.62 1.46 -6.54
N ASN A 472 -19.69 0.75 -6.15
CA ASN A 472 -19.78 -0.69 -6.25
C ASN A 472 -21.23 -1.11 -6.52
N THR A 473 -21.47 -2.40 -6.70
CA THR A 473 -22.79 -2.96 -7.04
C THR A 473 -23.32 -3.92 -5.99
N PHE A 474 -22.66 -4.08 -4.85
CA PHE A 474 -22.99 -5.13 -3.89
C PHE A 474 -23.57 -4.58 -2.57
N ILE A 475 -24.38 -5.41 -1.91
CA ILE A 475 -24.86 -5.18 -0.55
C ILE A 475 -23.91 -5.87 0.43
N GLY A 476 -23.49 -5.15 1.47
CA GLY A 476 -22.49 -5.61 2.44
C GLY A 476 -21.14 -4.91 2.25
N ALA A 477 -20.18 -5.29 3.09
CA ALA A 477 -18.83 -4.73 3.13
C ALA A 477 -17.82 -5.37 2.17
N ILE A 478 -18.11 -6.57 1.66
CA ILE A 478 -17.15 -7.35 0.87
C ILE A 478 -17.79 -7.80 -0.44
N GLY A 479 -17.14 -7.44 -1.55
CA GLY A 479 -17.53 -7.80 -2.91
C GLY A 479 -16.90 -9.11 -3.37
N GLU A 480 -16.45 -9.16 -4.63
CA GLU A 480 -15.70 -10.30 -5.16
C GLU A 480 -14.27 -10.36 -4.59
N ASP A 481 -13.67 -9.20 -4.31
CA ASP A 481 -12.34 -9.07 -3.73
C ASP A 481 -12.44 -8.89 -2.19
N ASP A 482 -11.89 -9.84 -1.43
CA ASP A 482 -11.82 -9.75 0.04
C ASP A 482 -10.60 -8.92 0.47
N TRP A 483 -10.83 -7.62 0.63
CA TRP A 483 -9.83 -6.61 1.01
C TRP A 483 -9.25 -6.80 2.43
N ARG A 484 -9.80 -7.71 3.24
CA ARG A 484 -9.27 -8.01 4.59
C ARG A 484 -8.07 -8.96 4.54
N GLN A 485 -7.90 -9.69 3.44
CA GLN A 485 -6.92 -10.76 3.36
C GLN A 485 -5.49 -10.23 3.45
N GLY A 486 -4.64 -10.96 4.18
CA GLY A 486 -3.20 -10.72 4.27
C GLY A 486 -2.76 -9.76 5.36
N TRP A 487 -3.63 -8.87 5.84
CA TRP A 487 -3.25 -7.85 6.83
C TRP A 487 -4.06 -7.92 8.13
N ALA A 488 -5.35 -8.28 8.07
CA ALA A 488 -6.20 -8.34 9.25
C ALA A 488 -6.02 -9.66 10.01
N PHE A 489 -6.00 -9.59 11.34
CA PHE A 489 -6.02 -10.72 12.25
C PHE A 489 -7.27 -11.59 12.04
N GLY A 490 -7.04 -12.88 11.82
CA GLY A 490 -8.08 -13.84 11.44
C GLY A 490 -8.30 -13.98 9.93
N PHE A 491 -7.67 -13.15 9.11
CA PHE A 491 -7.80 -13.13 7.65
C PHE A 491 -6.44 -13.26 6.94
N GLY A 492 -5.52 -14.02 7.53
CA GLY A 492 -4.20 -14.28 6.94
C GLY A 492 -3.13 -13.22 7.24
N GLY A 493 -3.45 -12.19 8.03
CA GLY A 493 -2.48 -11.21 8.55
C GLY A 493 -2.66 -10.93 10.05
N GLY A 494 -2.13 -9.79 10.51
CA GLY A 494 -2.38 -9.21 11.85
C GLY A 494 -1.80 -10.01 13.03
N ASN A 495 -0.95 -11.01 12.74
CA ASN A 495 -0.25 -11.78 13.77
C ASN A 495 0.92 -10.97 14.33
N ILE A 496 1.33 -11.30 15.55
CA ILE A 496 2.54 -10.74 16.15
C ILE A 496 3.75 -11.34 15.45
N GLU A 497 4.39 -10.55 14.61
CA GLU A 497 5.60 -10.91 13.87
C GLU A 497 6.58 -9.74 13.96
N LEU A 498 7.82 -10.01 14.35
CA LEU A 498 8.85 -8.98 14.31
C LEU A 498 9.18 -8.68 12.85
N VAL A 499 9.25 -7.40 12.50
CA VAL A 499 9.90 -7.00 11.26
C VAL A 499 11.35 -7.44 11.37
N GLN A 500 11.68 -8.49 10.63
CA GLN A 500 13.07 -8.86 10.46
C GLN A 500 13.65 -7.89 9.44
N SER A 501 14.11 -6.73 9.89
CA SER A 501 15.28 -6.14 9.24
C SER A 501 16.37 -7.21 9.37
N ALA A 502 16.61 -7.97 8.30
CA ALA A 502 17.42 -9.16 8.42
C ALA A 502 18.84 -8.72 8.81
N SER A 503 19.15 -8.80 10.10
CA SER A 503 20.49 -8.52 10.57
C SER A 503 21.35 -9.68 10.07
N GLY A 504 22.13 -9.41 9.02
CA GLY A 504 22.90 -10.43 8.35
C GLY A 504 22.21 -10.99 7.11
N CYS A 505 23.02 -11.71 6.35
CA CYS A 505 22.65 -12.15 5.02
C CYS A 505 21.57 -13.23 5.03
N PRO A 506 20.49 -13.09 4.22
CA PRO A 506 19.40 -14.06 4.18
C PRO A 506 19.90 -15.43 3.71
N SER A 507 19.17 -16.49 4.10
CA SER A 507 19.49 -17.85 3.69
C SER A 507 19.57 -17.95 2.16
N GLY A 508 20.65 -18.55 1.64
CA GLY A 508 20.92 -18.61 0.19
C GLY A 508 21.97 -17.60 -0.27
N THR A 509 22.37 -16.66 0.59
CA THR A 509 23.45 -15.69 0.32
C THR A 509 24.64 -15.90 1.26
N THR A 510 25.77 -15.27 0.97
CA THR A 510 26.99 -15.37 1.79
C THR A 510 27.46 -13.99 2.25
N SER A 511 27.67 -13.80 3.56
CA SER A 511 28.22 -12.54 4.07
C SER A 511 29.66 -12.32 3.60
N ILE A 512 29.92 -11.15 3.00
CA ILE A 512 31.23 -10.68 2.57
C ILE A 512 31.60 -9.38 3.27
N THR A 513 32.78 -8.83 2.94
CA THR A 513 33.20 -7.54 3.51
C THR A 513 32.25 -6.43 3.04
N PRO A 514 31.72 -5.59 3.95
CA PRO A 514 30.92 -4.41 3.61
C PRO A 514 31.53 -3.59 2.48
N VAL A 515 30.76 -3.36 1.42
CA VAL A 515 31.23 -2.63 0.22
C VAL A 515 31.53 -1.16 0.50
N ASP A 516 30.77 -0.55 1.41
CA ASP A 516 30.89 0.82 1.92
C ASP A 516 31.72 0.90 3.22
N GLY A 517 32.06 -0.25 3.81
CA GLY A 517 32.75 -0.35 5.10
C GLY A 517 31.86 -0.38 6.34
N SER A 518 30.53 -0.30 6.19
CA SER A 518 29.56 -0.21 7.29
C SER A 518 28.35 -1.13 7.12
N THR A 519 27.71 -1.13 5.95
CA THR A 519 26.45 -1.84 5.69
C THR A 519 26.72 -3.31 5.37
N THR A 520 25.93 -4.22 5.95
CA THR A 520 26.06 -5.65 5.67
C THR A 520 25.99 -5.90 4.16
N THR A 521 26.95 -6.67 3.63
CA THR A 521 26.99 -7.02 2.22
C THR A 521 26.91 -8.54 2.03
N CYS A 522 25.98 -8.96 1.18
CA CYS A 522 25.59 -10.34 0.95
C CYS A 522 25.86 -10.73 -0.49
N GLU A 523 26.80 -11.64 -0.70
CA GLU A 523 27.12 -12.19 -2.01
C GLU A 523 26.03 -13.17 -2.46
N VAL A 524 25.57 -12.98 -3.69
CA VAL A 524 24.63 -13.85 -4.41
C VAL A 524 25.39 -14.40 -5.62
N SER A 525 25.37 -15.73 -5.81
CA SER A 525 26.16 -16.37 -6.87
C SER A 525 25.52 -17.66 -7.37
N GLY A 526 25.83 -18.03 -8.62
CA GLY A 526 25.38 -19.28 -9.23
C GLY A 526 23.88 -19.32 -9.52
N THR A 527 23.29 -20.51 -9.46
CA THR A 527 21.85 -20.72 -9.71
C THR A 527 21.08 -20.82 -8.41
N ILE A 528 20.11 -19.92 -8.23
CA ILE A 528 19.15 -19.88 -7.12
C ILE A 528 18.01 -20.84 -7.46
N THR A 529 17.99 -22.02 -6.83
CA THR A 529 17.03 -23.10 -7.13
C THR A 529 15.86 -23.18 -6.13
N SER A 530 15.70 -22.15 -5.30
CA SER A 530 14.63 -22.01 -4.32
C SER A 530 14.41 -20.53 -4.06
N ASP A 531 13.19 -20.15 -3.69
CA ASP A 531 12.85 -18.77 -3.44
C ASP A 531 13.85 -18.08 -2.51
N LEU A 532 14.21 -16.85 -2.89
CA LEU A 532 15.17 -16.02 -2.17
C LEU A 532 14.57 -14.63 -2.04
N THR A 533 14.48 -14.13 -0.80
CA THR A 533 14.16 -12.74 -0.51
C THR A 533 15.45 -11.98 -0.22
N LEU A 534 15.71 -10.93 -0.99
CA LEU A 534 16.71 -9.92 -0.70
C LEU A 534 16.04 -8.88 0.19
N THR A 535 16.39 -8.90 1.47
CA THR A 535 15.80 -8.04 2.49
C THR A 535 16.46 -6.68 2.56
N GLU A 536 15.67 -5.67 2.94
CA GLU A 536 16.11 -4.30 3.19
C GLU A 536 17.22 -4.25 4.28
N GLY A 537 18.02 -3.18 4.28
CA GLY A 537 19.12 -2.97 5.21
C GLY A 537 20.44 -3.66 4.83
N ASN A 538 20.45 -4.41 3.71
CA ASN A 538 21.63 -5.09 3.19
C ASN A 538 21.98 -4.61 1.76
N PHE A 539 23.27 -4.63 1.43
CA PHE A 539 23.74 -4.60 0.04
C PHE A 539 23.88 -6.01 -0.51
N TYR A 540 23.56 -6.22 -1.78
CA TYR A 540 23.71 -7.52 -2.42
C TYR A 540 24.73 -7.47 -3.56
N ALA A 541 25.76 -8.31 -3.47
CA ALA A 541 26.82 -8.37 -4.47
C ALA A 541 26.59 -9.58 -5.38
N LEU A 542 26.29 -9.36 -6.66
CA LEU A 542 26.29 -10.42 -7.67
C LEU A 542 27.73 -10.83 -7.95
N SER A 543 27.97 -12.14 -8.02
CA SER A 543 29.27 -12.72 -8.38
C SER A 543 29.11 -13.74 -9.51
N GLY A 544 29.59 -13.38 -10.69
CA GLY A 544 29.38 -14.07 -11.95
C GLY A 544 27.97 -13.89 -12.51
N ALA A 545 27.62 -14.73 -13.47
CA ALA A 545 26.24 -14.89 -13.93
C ALA A 545 25.39 -15.54 -12.82
N VAL A 546 24.40 -14.81 -12.33
CA VAL A 546 23.46 -15.28 -11.30
C VAL A 546 22.14 -15.63 -11.96
N PHE A 547 21.72 -16.89 -11.85
CA PHE A 547 20.48 -17.39 -12.44
C PHE A 547 19.42 -17.57 -11.35
N VAL A 548 18.24 -17.02 -11.53
CA VAL A 548 17.04 -17.34 -10.75
C VAL A 548 16.31 -18.48 -11.47
N GLY A 549 16.28 -19.63 -10.80
CA GLY A 549 15.85 -20.91 -11.35
C GLY A 549 16.70 -21.42 -12.52
N GLY A 550 16.44 -22.65 -12.94
CA GLY A 550 16.93 -23.20 -14.20
C GLY A 550 15.86 -23.13 -15.28
N ASP A 551 16.28 -23.24 -16.54
CA ASP A 551 15.36 -23.24 -17.68
C ASP A 551 14.32 -24.37 -17.59
N LYS A 552 13.07 -24.02 -17.24
CA LYS A 552 11.95 -24.98 -17.05
C LYS A 552 12.24 -26.08 -16.02
N GLU A 553 13.18 -25.83 -15.11
CA GLU A 553 13.52 -26.75 -14.02
C GLU A 553 14.01 -25.99 -12.79
N ASN A 554 13.64 -26.48 -11.60
CA ASN A 554 14.02 -25.85 -10.32
C ASN A 554 13.68 -24.34 -10.29
N SER A 555 12.49 -23.98 -10.76
CA SER A 555 12.02 -22.59 -10.74
C SER A 555 12.06 -22.03 -9.32
N ALA A 556 12.32 -20.73 -9.25
CA ALA A 556 12.41 -19.99 -8.01
C ALA A 556 11.85 -18.58 -8.21
N THR A 557 11.42 -17.96 -7.12
CA THR A 557 11.08 -16.54 -7.10
C THR A 557 12.17 -15.76 -6.38
N LEU A 558 12.73 -14.73 -7.03
CA LEU A 558 13.58 -13.74 -6.40
C LEU A 558 12.70 -12.57 -5.96
N THR A 559 12.46 -12.43 -4.66
CA THR A 559 11.80 -11.26 -4.09
C THR A 559 12.86 -10.24 -3.69
N VAL A 560 12.66 -8.98 -4.06
CA VAL A 560 13.55 -7.87 -3.68
C VAL A 560 12.71 -6.82 -2.99
N GLU A 561 13.00 -6.60 -1.71
CA GLU A 561 12.26 -5.61 -0.89
C GLU A 561 12.55 -4.17 -1.36
N PRO A 562 11.64 -3.21 -1.13
CA PRO A 562 11.87 -1.79 -1.40
C PRO A 562 13.20 -1.27 -0.84
N GLY A 563 13.81 -0.29 -1.51
CA GLY A 563 15.07 0.33 -1.09
C GLY A 563 16.33 -0.54 -1.23
N VAL A 564 16.20 -1.84 -1.53
CA VAL A 564 17.35 -2.73 -1.69
C VAL A 564 18.24 -2.30 -2.86
N THR A 565 19.55 -2.34 -2.63
CA THR A 565 20.57 -2.15 -3.66
C THR A 565 21.31 -3.45 -3.94
N VAL A 566 21.20 -3.92 -5.19
CA VAL A 566 21.93 -5.06 -5.76
C VAL A 566 22.99 -4.52 -6.71
N TYR A 567 24.21 -5.06 -6.67
CA TYR A 567 25.27 -4.59 -7.54
C TYR A 567 26.16 -5.70 -8.11
N GLY A 568 26.62 -5.54 -9.35
CA GLY A 568 27.67 -6.37 -9.93
C GLY A 568 29.01 -6.12 -9.24
N ALA A 569 29.61 -7.14 -8.62
CA ALA A 569 30.89 -7.00 -7.91
C ALA A 569 32.07 -6.73 -8.85
N SER A 570 31.91 -7.05 -10.13
CA SER A 570 32.82 -6.93 -11.26
C SER A 570 32.04 -6.82 -12.57
N GLY A 571 32.74 -6.48 -13.66
CA GLY A 571 32.12 -6.30 -14.97
C GLY A 571 31.35 -7.52 -15.51
N ASN A 572 31.87 -8.73 -15.30
CA ASN A 572 31.26 -9.96 -15.84
C ASN A 572 30.02 -10.44 -15.05
N ASP A 573 29.53 -9.66 -14.10
CA ASP A 573 28.43 -10.05 -13.22
C ASP A 573 27.11 -9.51 -13.76
N TYR A 574 26.08 -10.36 -13.81
CA TYR A 574 24.74 -10.03 -14.31
C TYR A 574 23.69 -10.97 -13.71
N LEU A 575 22.43 -10.55 -13.79
CA LEU A 575 21.28 -11.29 -13.26
C LEU A 575 20.45 -11.87 -14.40
N VAL A 576 20.07 -13.14 -14.29
CA VAL A 576 19.20 -13.84 -15.25
C VAL A 576 17.99 -14.40 -14.52
N ILE A 577 16.78 -14.06 -14.95
CA ILE A 577 15.54 -14.70 -14.54
C ILE A 577 15.19 -15.74 -15.60
N SER A 578 15.31 -17.02 -15.26
CA SER A 578 15.07 -18.12 -16.21
C SER A 578 13.58 -18.33 -16.47
N ARG A 579 13.23 -18.95 -17.60
CA ARG A 579 11.84 -19.36 -17.88
C ARG A 579 11.24 -20.18 -16.74
N ASP A 580 9.96 -19.93 -16.48
CA ASP A 580 9.16 -20.47 -15.37
C ASP A 580 9.59 -19.98 -13.97
N SER A 581 10.57 -19.08 -13.87
CA SER A 581 11.00 -18.42 -12.64
C SER A 581 10.54 -16.95 -12.64
N GLU A 582 10.53 -16.32 -11.47
CA GLU A 582 9.96 -14.98 -11.31
C GLU A 582 10.91 -14.06 -10.54
N ILE A 583 10.81 -12.76 -10.83
CA ILE A 583 11.33 -11.69 -9.98
C ILE A 583 10.17 -10.84 -9.47
N ASN A 584 10.13 -10.58 -8.16
CA ASN A 584 9.18 -9.67 -7.52
C ASN A 584 9.95 -8.51 -6.90
N ALA A 585 10.19 -7.47 -7.70
CA ALA A 585 10.84 -6.23 -7.29
C ALA A 585 9.80 -5.10 -7.29
N ASN A 586 9.17 -4.90 -6.12
CA ASN A 586 8.07 -3.93 -5.92
C ASN A 586 8.54 -2.75 -5.08
N GLY A 587 9.39 -1.88 -5.62
CA GLY A 587 9.81 -0.66 -4.94
C GLY A 587 8.71 0.40 -4.89
N THR A 588 9.02 1.55 -4.28
CA THR A 588 8.19 2.77 -4.29
C THR A 588 8.98 3.96 -4.83
N ALA A 589 8.33 5.11 -5.06
CA ALA A 589 9.02 6.32 -5.48
C ALA A 589 10.01 6.80 -4.40
N GLU A 590 9.65 6.63 -3.12
CA GLU A 590 10.44 6.98 -1.96
C GLU A 590 11.59 6.01 -1.74
N ASN A 591 11.35 4.70 -1.95
CA ASN A 591 12.29 3.61 -1.74
C ASN A 591 12.43 2.72 -3.00
N PRO A 592 13.01 3.25 -4.09
CA PRO A 592 13.17 2.49 -5.32
C PRO A 592 14.27 1.44 -5.20
N ILE A 593 14.07 0.30 -5.85
CA ILE A 593 15.05 -0.79 -5.90
C ILE A 593 16.12 -0.43 -6.92
N THR A 594 17.40 -0.62 -6.58
CA THR A 594 18.53 -0.23 -7.46
C THR A 594 19.40 -1.44 -7.80
N PHE A 595 19.48 -1.79 -9.08
CA PHE A 595 20.47 -2.70 -9.65
C PHE A 595 21.58 -1.90 -10.33
N THR A 596 22.83 -2.08 -9.92
CA THR A 596 23.91 -1.16 -10.32
C THR A 596 25.31 -1.77 -10.34
N SER A 597 26.33 -0.99 -10.66
CA SER A 597 27.73 -1.34 -10.48
C SER A 597 28.24 -1.13 -9.06
N ARG A 598 29.30 -1.86 -8.70
CA ARG A 598 30.05 -1.63 -7.45
C ARG A 598 30.60 -0.20 -7.33
N ASP A 599 31.04 0.39 -8.44
CA ASP A 599 31.68 1.70 -8.43
C ASP A 599 30.68 2.82 -8.10
N HIS A 600 29.43 2.70 -8.56
CA HIS A 600 28.32 3.57 -8.12
C HIS A 600 28.09 3.44 -6.60
N VAL A 601 28.00 2.21 -6.06
CA VAL A 601 27.76 2.01 -4.62
C VAL A 601 28.85 2.65 -3.76
N VAL A 602 30.11 2.59 -4.19
CA VAL A 602 31.25 3.10 -3.40
C VAL A 602 31.50 4.59 -3.61
N GLY A 603 31.32 5.08 -4.84
CA GLY A 603 31.71 6.43 -5.24
C GLY A 603 30.55 7.40 -5.41
N GLY A 604 29.31 6.93 -5.30
CA GLY A 604 28.11 7.69 -5.67
C GLY A 604 27.94 7.79 -7.18
N LEU A 605 26.89 8.49 -7.61
CA LEU A 605 26.45 8.57 -9.01
C LEU A 605 27.56 9.02 -9.98
N GLU A 606 28.43 9.94 -9.54
CA GLU A 606 29.57 10.46 -10.31
C GLU A 606 30.65 9.43 -10.62
N ALA A 607 30.71 8.32 -9.88
CA ALA A 607 31.63 7.22 -10.14
C ALA A 607 31.01 6.11 -11.01
N GLY A 608 29.70 6.19 -11.23
CA GLY A 608 28.95 5.30 -12.10
C GLY A 608 29.16 5.67 -13.57
N GLU A 609 29.77 4.75 -14.31
CA GLU A 609 30.00 4.84 -15.75
C GLU A 609 29.31 3.68 -16.45
N ALA A 610 29.02 3.85 -17.74
CA ALA A 610 28.50 2.77 -18.55
C ALA A 610 29.51 1.59 -18.64
N GLY A 611 28.99 0.38 -18.75
CA GLY A 611 29.76 -0.85 -18.92
C GLY A 611 30.48 -1.33 -17.67
N GLN A 612 29.95 -1.07 -16.46
CA GLN A 612 30.60 -1.47 -15.21
C GLN A 612 30.12 -2.81 -14.65
N TRP A 613 29.00 -3.34 -15.16
CA TRP A 613 28.48 -4.70 -14.94
C TRP A 613 27.56 -5.10 -16.11
N GLY A 614 27.09 -6.36 -16.15
CA GLY A 614 26.40 -6.91 -17.33
C GLY A 614 24.88 -6.69 -17.40
N GLY A 615 24.23 -6.03 -16.44
CA GLY A 615 22.79 -5.76 -16.50
C GLY A 615 21.88 -6.93 -16.11
N MET A 616 20.62 -6.87 -16.54
CA MET A 616 19.56 -7.81 -16.17
C MET A 616 18.94 -8.49 -17.41
N ILE A 617 18.69 -9.79 -17.31
CA ILE A 617 18.08 -10.59 -18.37
C ILE A 617 16.84 -11.28 -17.81
N VAL A 618 15.67 -11.08 -18.43
CA VAL A 618 14.39 -11.68 -18.05
C VAL A 618 13.89 -12.56 -19.20
N LEU A 619 13.63 -13.83 -18.92
CA LEU A 619 13.37 -14.85 -19.94
C LEU A 619 12.00 -15.50 -19.74
N GLY A 620 11.14 -15.40 -20.75
CA GLY A 620 9.79 -15.96 -20.76
C GLY A 620 9.56 -17.04 -21.82
N ASN A 621 8.31 -17.51 -21.84
CA ASN A 621 7.74 -18.53 -22.71
C ASN A 621 6.93 -17.94 -23.88
N GLY A 622 7.00 -16.64 -24.12
CA GLY A 622 6.42 -15.92 -25.26
C GLY A 622 6.95 -16.37 -26.61
N GLU A 623 6.21 -16.03 -27.66
CA GLU A 623 6.52 -16.41 -29.04
C GLU A 623 7.69 -15.60 -29.60
N SER A 624 8.47 -16.22 -30.50
CA SER A 624 9.52 -15.54 -31.27
C SER A 624 9.53 -16.03 -32.72
N THR A 625 9.85 -15.14 -33.66
CA THR A 625 9.97 -15.45 -35.10
C THR A 625 11.12 -16.43 -35.39
N LYS A 626 12.11 -16.52 -34.49
CA LYS A 626 13.24 -17.46 -34.61
C LYS A 626 12.94 -18.86 -34.10
N CYS A 627 11.79 -19.07 -33.45
CA CYS A 627 11.40 -20.39 -32.97
C CYS A 627 11.31 -21.41 -34.12
N PRO A 628 11.75 -22.67 -33.92
CA PRO A 628 11.68 -23.71 -34.94
C PRO A 628 10.25 -23.97 -35.44
N GLN A 629 10.08 -24.00 -36.76
CA GLN A 629 8.77 -24.21 -37.41
C GLN A 629 8.39 -25.69 -37.62
N ASP A 630 9.25 -26.62 -37.22
CA ASP A 630 9.06 -28.07 -37.39
C ASP A 630 8.39 -28.75 -36.18
N GLY A 631 8.01 -27.97 -35.17
CA GLY A 631 7.33 -28.43 -33.96
C GLY A 631 8.25 -28.92 -32.84
N THR A 632 9.55 -28.65 -32.92
CA THR A 632 10.43 -28.77 -31.74
C THR A 632 10.20 -27.60 -30.78
N ASP A 633 10.40 -27.83 -29.48
CA ASP A 633 10.26 -26.78 -28.46
C ASP A 633 11.20 -25.60 -28.75
N CYS A 634 10.69 -24.38 -28.56
CA CYS A 634 11.50 -23.18 -28.72
C CYS A 634 12.49 -23.04 -27.56
N SER A 635 13.74 -22.77 -27.89
CA SER A 635 14.87 -22.72 -26.96
C SER A 635 15.97 -21.84 -27.56
N LEU A 636 15.77 -20.53 -27.53
CA LEU A 636 16.68 -19.54 -28.10
C LEU A 636 17.64 -19.07 -27.00
N GLN A 637 18.94 -19.06 -27.29
CA GLN A 637 19.96 -18.60 -26.34
C GLN A 637 20.14 -17.09 -26.52
N VAL A 638 20.11 -16.33 -25.42
CA VAL A 638 20.48 -14.91 -25.45
C VAL A 638 21.95 -14.78 -25.83
N GLU A 639 22.24 -13.91 -26.80
CA GLU A 639 23.61 -13.65 -27.24
C GLU A 639 24.46 -13.10 -26.09
N GLY A 640 25.74 -13.49 -26.05
CA GLY A 640 26.65 -13.08 -24.98
C GLY A 640 26.45 -13.78 -23.63
N ALA A 641 25.21 -14.01 -23.21
CA ALA A 641 24.92 -14.62 -21.92
C ALA A 641 25.47 -16.04 -21.77
N GLN A 642 25.72 -16.46 -20.51
CA GLN A 642 26.17 -17.81 -20.19
C GLN A 642 25.18 -18.86 -20.73
N GLU A 643 25.71 -20.01 -21.17
CA GLU A 643 24.92 -21.16 -21.60
C GLU A 643 23.85 -21.50 -20.54
N GLY A 644 22.58 -21.52 -20.96
CA GLY A 644 21.43 -21.72 -20.09
C GLY A 644 20.48 -20.51 -20.00
N ALA A 645 20.90 -19.33 -20.45
CA ALA A 645 20.03 -18.16 -20.62
C ALA A 645 19.14 -18.32 -21.87
N VAL A 646 18.12 -19.17 -21.73
CA VAL A 646 17.25 -19.61 -22.83
C VAL A 646 15.85 -18.99 -22.72
N PHE A 647 15.33 -18.46 -23.82
CA PHE A 647 13.97 -17.92 -23.93
C PHE A 647 13.13 -18.59 -25.04
N GLY A 648 11.86 -18.17 -25.11
CA GLY A 648 10.93 -18.49 -26.19
C GLY A 648 9.97 -19.61 -25.83
N GLY A 649 8.86 -19.69 -26.55
CA GLY A 649 7.82 -20.67 -26.32
C GLY A 649 6.59 -20.39 -27.18
N THR A 650 5.41 -20.56 -26.60
CA THR A 650 4.13 -20.40 -27.29
C THR A 650 3.11 -19.63 -26.45
N ASP A 651 3.54 -18.95 -25.40
CA ASP A 651 2.65 -18.33 -24.41
C ASP A 651 2.99 -16.86 -24.19
N ASN A 652 2.42 -16.00 -25.04
CA ASN A 652 2.49 -14.54 -24.87
C ASN A 652 1.75 -14.02 -23.64
N THR A 653 1.10 -14.88 -22.85
CA THR A 653 0.43 -14.50 -21.60
C THR A 653 1.19 -14.90 -20.35
N ASP A 654 2.42 -15.46 -20.49
CA ASP A 654 3.25 -15.78 -19.33
C ASP A 654 3.51 -14.57 -18.43
N SER A 655 3.87 -14.87 -17.18
CA SER A 655 4.45 -13.89 -16.27
C SER A 655 5.83 -14.34 -15.81
N SER A 656 6.77 -13.40 -15.84
CA SER A 656 8.09 -13.49 -15.22
C SER A 656 8.16 -12.67 -13.91
N GLY A 657 7.01 -12.24 -13.38
CA GLY A 657 6.88 -11.49 -12.13
C GLY A 657 6.62 -10.00 -12.33
N THR A 658 7.16 -9.16 -11.44
CA THR A 658 6.95 -7.72 -11.38
C THR A 658 8.24 -6.93 -11.22
N LEU A 659 8.38 -5.87 -12.03
CA LEU A 659 9.33 -4.78 -11.86
C LEU A 659 8.55 -3.47 -11.68
N ARG A 660 8.58 -2.90 -10.47
CA ARG A 660 7.94 -1.63 -10.13
C ARG A 660 8.89 -0.72 -9.35
N TYR A 661 9.08 0.53 -9.78
CA TYR A 661 10.05 1.48 -9.20
C TYR A 661 11.46 0.88 -9.09
N VAL A 662 11.96 0.42 -10.23
CA VAL A 662 13.27 -0.24 -10.37
C VAL A 662 14.21 0.62 -11.19
N ARG A 663 15.44 0.80 -10.71
CA ARG A 663 16.54 1.42 -11.46
C ARG A 663 17.56 0.36 -11.84
N VAL A 664 17.91 0.27 -13.12
CA VAL A 664 19.02 -0.54 -13.63
C VAL A 664 20.06 0.40 -14.21
N MET A 665 21.22 0.48 -13.56
CA MET A 665 22.17 1.57 -13.80
C MET A 665 23.55 1.03 -14.14
N HIS A 666 24.29 1.69 -15.04
CA HIS A 666 25.71 1.42 -15.27
C HIS A 666 26.02 0.02 -15.83
N GLY A 667 25.04 -0.62 -16.48
CA GLY A 667 25.18 -1.92 -17.17
C GLY A 667 25.93 -1.83 -18.50
N GLY A 668 25.91 -2.87 -19.35
CA GLY A 668 26.59 -2.81 -20.66
C GLY A 668 28.00 -3.40 -20.71
N PHE A 669 28.40 -4.27 -19.78
CA PHE A 669 29.79 -4.76 -19.78
C PHE A 669 30.10 -5.62 -21.01
N GLU A 670 31.14 -5.24 -21.77
CA GLU A 670 31.70 -5.99 -22.91
C GLU A 670 32.31 -7.33 -22.46
N ILE A 671 31.53 -8.41 -22.59
CA ILE A 671 31.92 -9.77 -22.18
C ILE A 671 32.79 -10.47 -23.24
N ALA A 672 32.71 -10.05 -24.50
CA ALA A 672 33.62 -10.38 -25.59
C ALA A 672 33.69 -9.21 -26.59
N PRO A 673 34.70 -9.13 -27.47
CA PRO A 673 34.83 -8.02 -28.42
C PRO A 673 33.56 -7.82 -29.26
N ASP A 674 32.99 -6.60 -29.20
CA ASP A 674 31.73 -6.22 -29.84
C ASP A 674 30.54 -7.12 -29.41
N ASN A 675 30.44 -7.39 -28.10
CA ASN A 675 29.42 -8.24 -27.49
C ASN A 675 29.23 -7.82 -26.02
N GLU A 676 28.43 -6.79 -25.84
CA GLU A 676 27.98 -6.24 -24.58
C GLU A 676 26.65 -6.91 -24.16
N LEU A 677 26.13 -6.55 -22.99
CA LEU A 677 24.81 -7.01 -22.52
C LEU A 677 23.96 -5.77 -22.21
N ASN A 678 22.66 -5.85 -22.49
CA ASN A 678 21.77 -4.70 -22.35
C ASN A 678 21.52 -4.31 -20.88
N GLY A 679 20.95 -3.13 -20.67
CA GLY A 679 20.47 -2.73 -19.35
C GLY A 679 19.43 -3.72 -18.86
N ILE A 680 18.37 -3.90 -19.67
CA ILE A 680 17.41 -4.99 -19.47
C ILE A 680 17.13 -5.71 -20.78
N THR A 681 17.43 -6.99 -20.85
CA THR A 681 17.01 -7.89 -21.93
C THR A 681 15.67 -8.55 -21.57
N PHE A 682 14.67 -8.42 -22.43
CA PHE A 682 13.39 -9.16 -22.34
C PHE A 682 13.33 -10.21 -23.44
N GLY A 683 13.72 -11.44 -23.13
CA GLY A 683 13.64 -12.57 -24.07
C GLY A 683 12.32 -13.30 -23.98
N GLY A 684 11.44 -13.15 -24.97
CA GLY A 684 10.18 -13.87 -25.05
C GLY A 684 9.29 -13.69 -23.82
N VAL A 685 9.28 -12.51 -23.20
CA VAL A 685 8.52 -12.28 -21.95
C VAL A 685 7.04 -12.04 -22.27
N GLY A 686 6.15 -12.69 -21.52
CA GLY A 686 4.71 -12.59 -21.71
C GLY A 686 4.06 -11.34 -21.10
N SER A 687 2.84 -11.05 -21.56
CA SER A 687 2.03 -9.90 -21.14
C SER A 687 1.48 -9.99 -19.73
N GLY A 688 1.63 -11.13 -19.05
CA GLY A 688 1.29 -11.30 -17.64
C GLY A 688 2.36 -10.73 -16.69
N THR A 689 3.56 -10.42 -17.21
CA THR A 689 4.63 -9.73 -16.48
C THR A 689 4.28 -8.26 -16.31
N THR A 690 4.40 -7.74 -15.09
CA THR A 690 4.19 -6.32 -14.81
C THR A 690 5.52 -5.57 -14.87
N VAL A 691 5.65 -4.61 -15.77
CA VAL A 691 6.84 -3.74 -15.88
C VAL A 691 6.36 -2.29 -15.89
N GLU A 692 6.56 -1.58 -14.78
CA GLU A 692 6.20 -0.17 -14.71
C GLU A 692 7.07 0.66 -13.78
N TYR A 693 7.22 1.95 -14.06
CA TYR A 693 8.14 2.83 -13.32
C TYR A 693 9.55 2.23 -13.28
N VAL A 694 10.12 2.00 -14.46
CA VAL A 694 11.47 1.44 -14.61
C VAL A 694 12.39 2.50 -15.20
N GLN A 695 13.60 2.61 -14.64
CA GLN A 695 14.66 3.43 -15.21
C GLN A 695 15.83 2.57 -15.65
N VAL A 696 16.35 2.81 -16.86
CA VAL A 696 17.71 2.42 -17.24
C VAL A 696 18.59 3.67 -17.37
N HIS A 697 19.75 3.65 -16.73
CA HIS A 697 20.65 4.81 -16.68
C HIS A 697 22.08 4.43 -17.03
N LYS A 698 22.68 5.11 -18.01
CA LYS A 698 24.07 4.91 -18.46
C LYS A 698 24.40 3.44 -18.73
N ASN A 699 23.63 2.79 -19.59
CA ASN A 699 24.01 1.48 -20.13
C ASN A 699 24.96 1.67 -21.31
N ALA A 700 26.01 0.86 -21.43
CA ALA A 700 26.96 0.97 -22.54
C ALA A 700 26.43 0.37 -23.86
N ASP A 701 25.56 -0.62 -23.73
CA ASP A 701 24.79 -1.21 -24.81
C ASP A 701 23.35 -0.66 -24.74
N ASP A 702 22.40 -1.38 -25.30
CA ASP A 702 21.00 -0.99 -25.30
C ASP A 702 20.40 -0.74 -23.90
N GLY A 703 19.48 0.21 -23.83
CA GLY A 703 18.74 0.50 -22.60
C GLY A 703 17.84 -0.68 -22.24
N VAL A 704 16.90 -0.98 -23.13
CA VAL A 704 16.09 -2.20 -23.09
C VAL A 704 16.06 -2.84 -24.47
N GLU A 705 16.16 -4.16 -24.54
CA GLU A 705 16.01 -4.90 -25.80
C GLU A 705 14.96 -6.01 -25.66
N PHE A 706 14.05 -6.11 -26.63
CA PHE A 706 12.99 -7.11 -26.67
C PHE A 706 13.26 -8.18 -27.73
N PHE A 707 13.59 -9.39 -27.29
CA PHE A 707 13.68 -10.55 -28.18
C PHE A 707 12.37 -11.33 -28.24
N GLY A 708 11.44 -10.91 -29.11
CA GLY A 708 10.11 -11.52 -29.20
C GLY A 708 9.25 -11.31 -27.94
N GLY A 709 8.16 -12.08 -27.80
CA GLY A 709 7.24 -11.97 -26.67
C GLY A 709 6.23 -10.82 -26.79
N ALA A 710 5.54 -10.55 -25.67
CA ALA A 710 4.40 -9.62 -25.62
C ALA A 710 4.32 -8.83 -24.29
N VAL A 711 5.44 -8.72 -23.56
CA VAL A 711 5.51 -7.91 -22.34
C VAL A 711 5.02 -6.49 -22.61
N ASN A 712 4.28 -5.90 -21.67
CA ASN A 712 3.86 -4.51 -21.78
C ASN A 712 4.59 -3.69 -20.71
N VAL A 713 4.99 -2.46 -21.07
CA VAL A 713 5.77 -1.56 -20.20
C VAL A 713 5.08 -0.20 -20.10
N LYS A 714 4.91 0.32 -18.87
CA LYS A 714 4.37 1.67 -18.64
C LYS A 714 5.30 2.50 -17.77
N TYR A 715 5.53 3.77 -18.07
CA TYR A 715 6.45 4.64 -17.30
C TYR A 715 7.91 4.14 -17.35
N LEU A 716 8.53 4.22 -18.53
CA LEU A 716 9.92 3.81 -18.78
C LEU A 716 10.81 5.04 -18.98
N THR A 717 11.85 5.18 -18.17
CA THR A 717 12.83 6.27 -18.28
C THR A 717 14.19 5.72 -18.71
N LEU A 718 14.76 6.28 -19.78
CA LEU A 718 16.02 5.84 -20.39
C LEU A 718 16.94 7.05 -20.50
N THR A 719 18.06 7.00 -19.80
CA THR A 719 18.92 8.19 -19.62
C THR A 719 20.38 7.85 -19.89
N GLY A 720 20.99 8.57 -20.84
CA GLY A 720 22.40 8.43 -21.18
C GLY A 720 22.81 7.04 -21.65
N ILE A 721 21.91 6.33 -22.36
CA ILE A 721 22.23 5.06 -23.03
C ILE A 721 23.24 5.32 -24.15
N GLN A 722 24.24 4.45 -24.29
CA GLN A 722 25.35 4.64 -25.25
C GLN A 722 25.13 3.94 -26.59
N ASP A 723 24.25 2.93 -26.63
CA ASP A 723 23.72 2.38 -27.87
C ASP A 723 22.21 2.72 -28.02
N ASP A 724 21.34 1.76 -28.34
CA ASP A 724 19.94 2.05 -28.62
C ASP A 724 19.10 2.06 -27.34
N SER A 725 18.29 3.10 -27.15
CA SER A 725 17.55 3.23 -25.88
C SER A 725 16.46 2.16 -25.72
N VAL A 726 15.73 1.90 -26.81
CA VAL A 726 14.78 0.79 -26.95
C VAL A 726 15.09 0.07 -28.23
N ASP A 727 15.42 -1.21 -28.15
CA ASP A 727 15.51 -2.09 -29.32
C ASP A 727 14.47 -3.20 -29.23
N TRP A 728 13.93 -3.60 -30.38
CA TRP A 728 13.14 -4.81 -30.50
C TRP A 728 13.50 -5.57 -31.77
N ASP A 729 13.47 -6.89 -31.62
CA ASP A 729 13.66 -7.82 -32.71
C ASP A 729 12.74 -9.05 -32.54
N ASN A 730 12.99 -10.09 -33.34
CA ASN A 730 12.45 -11.44 -33.13
C ASN A 730 10.92 -11.55 -32.99
N GLY A 731 10.19 -10.60 -33.58
CA GLY A 731 8.73 -10.60 -33.61
C GLY A 731 8.07 -10.11 -32.33
N TYR A 732 8.67 -9.16 -31.62
CA TYR A 732 8.05 -8.55 -30.44
C TYR A 732 6.70 -7.90 -30.78
N VAL A 733 5.67 -8.17 -29.95
CA VAL A 733 4.29 -7.68 -30.13
C VAL A 733 3.71 -7.00 -28.89
N GLY A 734 4.57 -6.58 -27.96
CA GLY A 734 4.17 -5.91 -26.73
C GLY A 734 3.76 -4.45 -26.90
N LYS A 735 3.51 -3.77 -25.79
CA LYS A 735 3.00 -2.39 -25.76
C LYS A 735 3.79 -1.52 -24.79
N LEU A 736 4.09 -0.29 -25.18
CA LEU A 736 4.81 0.68 -24.36
C LEU A 736 4.01 1.98 -24.22
N GLN A 737 3.86 2.51 -23.00
CA GLN A 737 3.27 3.85 -22.80
C GLN A 737 4.03 4.69 -21.77
N PHE A 738 4.16 6.00 -22.04
CA PHE A 738 4.92 6.94 -21.21
C PHE A 738 6.40 6.55 -21.16
N VAL A 739 7.09 6.77 -22.28
CA VAL A 739 8.51 6.44 -22.44
C VAL A 739 9.31 7.73 -22.61
N LEU A 740 10.21 8.02 -21.67
CA LEU A 740 11.11 9.16 -21.74
C LEU A 740 12.53 8.68 -22.07
N VAL A 741 13.04 9.07 -23.24
CA VAL A 741 14.44 8.90 -23.63
C VAL A 741 15.13 10.25 -23.59
N LYS A 742 16.24 10.35 -22.85
CA LYS A 742 17.12 11.51 -22.81
C LYS A 742 18.58 11.06 -22.97
N HIS A 743 19.16 11.31 -24.14
CA HIS A 743 20.58 11.08 -24.37
C HIS A 743 21.41 12.03 -23.48
N ALA A 744 22.66 11.65 -23.18
CA ALA A 744 23.46 12.34 -22.19
C ALA A 744 23.79 13.78 -22.60
N GLU A 745 23.64 14.73 -21.67
CA GLU A 745 23.86 16.17 -21.94
C GLU A 745 25.33 16.53 -22.18
N ASP A 746 26.26 15.68 -21.76
CA ASP A 746 27.69 15.84 -22.01
C ASP A 746 28.10 15.44 -23.43
N ASN A 747 27.14 15.02 -24.26
CA ASN A 747 27.34 14.49 -25.60
C ASN A 747 28.26 13.27 -25.62
N SER A 748 28.20 12.43 -24.56
CA SER A 748 28.76 11.09 -24.61
C SER A 748 28.09 10.26 -25.70
N ASP A 749 28.73 9.13 -26.01
CA ASP A 749 28.24 8.09 -26.90
C ASP A 749 26.74 7.84 -26.69
N ALA A 750 26.03 7.74 -27.81
CA ALA A 750 24.60 7.50 -27.93
C ALA A 750 24.34 6.99 -29.35
N ASN A 751 23.21 6.33 -29.56
CA ASN A 751 22.82 5.87 -30.88
C ASN A 751 21.36 6.25 -31.17
N ARG A 752 20.47 5.28 -31.46
CA ARG A 752 19.05 5.53 -31.68
C ARG A 752 18.29 5.57 -30.36
N ALA A 753 17.22 6.36 -30.31
CA ALA A 753 16.25 6.19 -29.23
C ALA A 753 15.38 4.94 -29.42
N ILE A 754 15.06 4.61 -30.68
CA ILE A 754 14.45 3.34 -31.07
C ILE A 754 15.25 2.74 -32.24
N GLU A 755 15.74 1.52 -32.09
CA GLU A 755 15.97 0.61 -33.22
C GLU A 755 14.83 -0.43 -33.24
N GLY A 756 14.43 -0.89 -34.42
CA GLY A 756 13.31 -1.81 -34.52
C GLY A 756 13.30 -2.66 -35.77
N ASP A 757 13.44 -3.97 -35.59
CA ASP A 757 13.51 -5.00 -36.62
C ASP A 757 12.52 -6.16 -36.31
N GLY A 758 12.23 -7.03 -37.29
CA GLY A 758 11.60 -8.35 -37.09
C GLY A 758 12.58 -9.53 -37.02
N ASP A 759 13.87 -9.28 -37.30
CA ASP A 759 15.03 -10.18 -37.42
C ASP A 759 14.78 -11.41 -38.31
N GLY A 760 14.55 -11.17 -39.61
CA GLY A 760 15.06 -12.04 -40.68
C GLY A 760 14.64 -13.53 -40.73
N GLY A 761 13.55 -13.82 -41.46
CA GLY A 761 13.26 -15.14 -42.04
C GLY A 761 12.52 -15.04 -43.40
N ASP A 762 12.36 -16.14 -44.15
CA ASP A 762 11.60 -16.17 -45.43
C ASP A 762 10.05 -16.01 -45.24
N GLY A 763 9.60 -15.29 -44.20
CA GLY A 763 8.24 -15.31 -43.64
C GLY A 763 7.47 -13.98 -43.68
N THR A 764 6.30 -13.95 -43.01
CA THR A 764 5.43 -12.77 -42.86
C THR A 764 5.09 -12.50 -41.39
N ALA A 765 5.94 -12.94 -40.47
CA ALA A 765 5.77 -12.70 -39.05
C ALA A 765 6.64 -11.49 -38.69
N PHE A 766 6.00 -10.44 -38.20
CA PHE A 766 6.58 -9.12 -38.01
C PHE A 766 6.70 -8.83 -36.51
N SER A 767 7.71 -8.06 -36.12
CA SER A 767 7.57 -7.26 -34.90
C SER A 767 6.43 -6.27 -35.14
N ASN A 768 5.50 -6.17 -34.19
CA ASN A 768 4.33 -5.30 -34.30
C ASN A 768 4.00 -4.66 -32.93
N PRO A 769 4.98 -3.98 -32.30
CA PRO A 769 4.73 -3.32 -31.03
C PRO A 769 3.80 -2.12 -31.21
N MET A 770 3.08 -1.76 -30.14
CA MET A 770 2.36 -0.49 -30.06
C MET A 770 2.99 0.41 -29.00
N VAL A 771 3.48 1.57 -29.42
CA VAL A 771 4.12 2.55 -28.54
C VAL A 771 3.30 3.84 -28.54
N ALA A 772 2.99 4.35 -27.36
CA ALA A 772 2.22 5.58 -27.20
C ALA A 772 2.89 6.52 -26.18
N ASN A 773 2.79 7.83 -26.41
CA ASN A 773 3.25 8.84 -25.45
C ASN A 773 4.75 8.71 -25.13
N MET A 774 5.59 8.88 -26.16
CA MET A 774 7.04 8.82 -26.04
C MET A 774 7.69 10.18 -26.31
N THR A 775 8.59 10.60 -25.43
CA THR A 775 9.44 11.78 -25.62
C THR A 775 10.87 11.32 -25.83
N ILE A 776 11.48 11.74 -26.94
CA ILE A 776 12.88 11.50 -27.28
C ILE A 776 13.62 12.84 -27.30
N ILE A 777 14.69 12.93 -26.52
CA ILE A 777 15.60 14.08 -26.44
C ILE A 777 17.01 13.60 -26.80
N GLY A 778 17.44 13.86 -28.03
CA GLY A 778 18.78 13.53 -28.51
C GLY A 778 19.86 14.49 -28.01
N ASN A 779 21.13 14.17 -28.29
CA ASN A 779 22.30 15.00 -27.97
C ASN A 779 23.12 15.34 -29.24
N GLU A 780 24.32 15.92 -29.11
CA GLU A 780 25.20 16.26 -30.25
C GLU A 780 26.24 15.17 -30.57
N PHE A 781 26.04 13.92 -30.15
CA PHE A 781 26.95 12.83 -30.51
C PHE A 781 26.85 12.55 -32.02
N ASP A 782 27.99 12.63 -32.72
CA ASP A 782 28.11 12.46 -34.16
C ASP A 782 29.53 11.96 -34.50
N THR A 783 29.62 10.77 -35.08
CA THR A 783 30.83 10.15 -35.59
C THR A 783 30.65 9.70 -37.04
N ALA A 784 31.70 9.12 -37.64
CA ALA A 784 31.59 8.61 -39.01
C ALA A 784 30.71 7.35 -39.12
N ASP A 785 30.50 6.66 -38.00
CA ASP A 785 29.93 5.32 -37.95
C ASP A 785 28.65 5.24 -37.07
N ALA A 786 28.39 6.24 -36.21
CA ALA A 786 27.23 6.35 -35.33
C ALA A 786 26.97 7.80 -34.91
N ASP A 787 25.71 8.14 -34.65
CA ASP A 787 25.24 9.45 -34.25
C ASP A 787 23.95 9.32 -33.41
N SER A 788 23.66 10.35 -32.62
CA SER A 788 22.43 10.42 -31.85
C SER A 788 21.24 10.60 -32.78
N GLU A 789 20.35 9.62 -32.84
CA GLU A 789 19.17 9.59 -33.71
C GLU A 789 17.88 9.39 -32.91
N GLY A 790 16.74 9.65 -33.56
CA GLY A 790 15.42 9.39 -33.01
C GLY A 790 14.99 7.94 -33.21
N VAL A 791 14.15 7.71 -34.22
CA VAL A 791 13.56 6.41 -34.50
C VAL A 791 14.13 5.82 -35.80
N LEU A 792 14.77 4.67 -35.73
CA LEU A 792 15.15 3.84 -36.87
C LEU A 792 14.26 2.59 -36.92
N LEU A 793 13.60 2.38 -38.06
CA LEU A 793 12.85 1.15 -38.32
C LEU A 793 13.46 0.40 -39.51
N ARG A 794 13.58 -0.92 -39.36
CA ARG A 794 14.22 -1.81 -40.32
C ARG A 794 13.23 -2.85 -40.84
N ASP A 795 13.69 -3.81 -41.63
CA ASP A 795 12.80 -4.75 -42.28
C ASP A 795 11.95 -5.54 -41.28
N GLN A 796 10.83 -6.09 -41.77
CA GLN A 796 9.95 -6.96 -40.98
C GLN A 796 9.42 -6.39 -39.64
N THR A 797 9.37 -5.06 -39.50
CA THR A 797 8.59 -4.39 -38.45
C THR A 797 7.33 -3.69 -38.98
N ASN A 798 6.27 -3.71 -38.16
CA ASN A 798 5.01 -3.02 -38.39
C ASN A 798 4.61 -2.19 -37.15
N ALA A 799 5.54 -1.44 -36.57
CA ALA A 799 5.28 -0.67 -35.37
C ALA A 799 4.04 0.26 -35.50
N GLN A 800 3.33 0.43 -34.39
CA GLN A 800 2.19 1.33 -34.27
C GLN A 800 2.54 2.42 -33.25
N LEU A 801 2.91 3.59 -33.76
CA LEU A 801 3.47 4.71 -32.99
C LEU A 801 2.46 5.85 -32.87
N TYR A 802 2.14 6.27 -31.65
CA TYR A 802 1.17 7.33 -31.37
C TYR A 802 1.70 8.35 -30.35
N ASN A 803 1.34 9.62 -30.52
CA ASN A 803 1.58 10.67 -29.52
C ASN A 803 3.07 10.89 -29.20
N PHE A 804 3.97 10.93 -30.20
CA PHE A 804 5.41 11.14 -29.97
C PHE A 804 5.80 12.62 -29.98
N VAL A 805 6.84 12.94 -29.22
CA VAL A 805 7.67 14.13 -29.38
C VAL A 805 9.11 13.67 -29.58
N VAL A 806 9.70 13.97 -30.74
CA VAL A 806 11.11 13.66 -31.03
C VAL A 806 11.85 14.97 -31.29
N THR A 807 12.94 15.22 -30.58
CA THR A 807 13.70 16.46 -30.71
C THR A 807 15.14 16.32 -30.23
N GLY A 808 16.00 17.25 -30.62
CA GLY A 808 17.36 17.34 -30.13
C GLY A 808 18.06 18.60 -30.62
N PRO A 809 19.32 18.81 -30.22
CA PRO A 809 20.13 19.92 -30.70
C PRO A 809 20.40 19.80 -32.21
N ALA A 810 20.91 20.89 -32.82
CA ALA A 810 21.15 20.91 -34.26
C ALA A 810 22.27 19.97 -34.74
N GLY A 811 23.05 19.41 -33.81
CA GLY A 811 24.08 18.39 -34.08
C GLY A 811 23.60 16.96 -33.91
N MET A 812 22.34 16.74 -33.51
CA MET A 812 21.69 15.42 -33.58
C MET A 812 21.57 15.00 -35.05
N GLY A 813 21.58 13.69 -35.31
CA GLY A 813 21.13 13.10 -36.57
C GLY A 813 19.63 13.29 -36.79
N GLU A 814 19.01 12.37 -37.52
CA GLU A 814 17.59 12.46 -37.86
C GLU A 814 16.64 12.09 -36.71
N CYS A 815 15.46 12.70 -36.72
CA CYS A 815 14.35 12.32 -35.84
C CYS A 815 13.71 10.97 -36.26
N PHE A 816 13.70 10.64 -37.56
CA PHE A 816 13.10 9.41 -38.07
C PHE A 816 13.76 8.93 -39.38
N GLU A 817 14.10 7.64 -39.43
CA GLU A 817 14.50 6.91 -40.63
C GLU A 817 13.76 5.55 -40.67
N ALA A 818 13.22 5.21 -41.83
CA ALA A 818 12.88 3.83 -42.19
C ALA A 818 13.95 3.33 -43.18
N ASP A 819 14.80 2.38 -42.80
CA ASP A 819 15.84 1.89 -43.71
C ASP A 819 15.22 0.98 -44.79
N LEU A 820 15.29 1.44 -46.05
CA LEU A 820 14.82 0.73 -47.24
C LEU A 820 15.97 0.32 -48.17
N SER A 821 17.22 0.37 -47.68
CA SER A 821 18.42 0.23 -48.50
C SER A 821 18.98 -1.20 -48.59
N ASP A 822 18.50 -2.10 -47.74
CA ASP A 822 18.94 -3.50 -47.60
C ASP A 822 18.47 -4.43 -48.73
N GLY A 823 17.43 -4.02 -49.48
CA GLY A 823 16.81 -4.77 -50.56
C GLY A 823 15.62 -5.63 -50.15
N ASP A 824 15.26 -5.65 -48.87
CA ASP A 824 13.96 -6.12 -48.39
C ASP A 824 12.88 -5.04 -48.70
N THR A 825 11.66 -5.47 -49.01
CA THR A 825 10.56 -4.56 -49.37
C THR A 825 9.42 -4.59 -48.36
N THR A 826 9.56 -5.31 -47.26
CA THR A 826 8.51 -5.52 -46.25
C THR A 826 8.20 -4.23 -45.50
N LEU A 827 9.21 -3.49 -45.04
CA LEU A 827 9.00 -2.19 -44.39
C LEU A 827 8.33 -1.19 -45.34
N LEU A 828 8.84 -1.08 -46.58
CA LEU A 828 8.21 -0.27 -47.62
C LEU A 828 6.74 -0.68 -47.85
N ALA A 829 6.46 -1.98 -47.92
CA ALA A 829 5.11 -2.50 -48.14
C ALA A 829 4.16 -2.22 -46.95
N ASN A 830 4.70 -2.17 -45.73
CA ASN A 830 3.96 -1.80 -44.52
C ASN A 830 3.65 -0.28 -44.51
N MET A 831 4.50 0.55 -45.13
CA MET A 831 4.31 2.01 -45.25
C MET A 831 3.43 2.43 -46.44
N ASP A 832 3.62 1.84 -47.63
CA ASP A 832 2.90 2.21 -48.87
C ASP A 832 1.48 1.63 -48.96
N GLY A 833 1.11 0.85 -47.95
CA GLY A 833 -0.19 0.27 -47.75
C GLY A 833 -0.47 -0.99 -48.57
N THR A 834 0.57 -1.64 -49.10
CA THR A 834 0.46 -2.91 -49.82
C THR A 834 0.44 -4.14 -48.91
N ASN A 835 0.85 -4.01 -47.64
CA ASN A 835 0.72 -5.02 -46.58
C ASN A 835 -0.37 -4.70 -45.53
N THR A 836 -0.71 -5.69 -44.71
CA THR A 836 -1.61 -5.57 -43.55
C THR A 836 -1.12 -6.48 -42.41
N PRO A 837 -0.99 -5.99 -41.17
CA PRO A 837 -1.23 -4.61 -40.73
C PRO A 837 -0.26 -3.60 -41.40
N GLN A 838 -0.61 -2.32 -41.31
CA GLN A 838 0.22 -1.21 -41.84
C GLN A 838 0.98 -0.57 -40.70
N LEU A 839 2.12 0.03 -41.03
CA LEU A 839 2.91 0.80 -40.09
C LEU A 839 2.16 2.11 -39.84
N THR A 840 2.00 2.47 -38.57
CA THR A 840 1.31 3.70 -38.16
C THR A 840 2.27 4.60 -37.41
N PHE A 841 2.28 5.88 -37.77
CA PHE A 841 2.92 6.92 -36.97
C PHE A 841 2.00 8.14 -36.96
N GLU A 842 1.25 8.35 -35.88
CA GLU A 842 0.17 9.36 -35.83
C GLU A 842 0.29 10.30 -34.63
N THR A 843 -0.30 11.49 -34.75
CA THR A 843 -0.39 12.52 -33.70
C THR A 843 0.97 12.84 -33.07
N SER A 844 2.00 12.97 -33.90
CA SER A 844 3.39 13.04 -33.46
C SER A 844 4.12 14.26 -34.04
N VAL A 845 5.08 14.77 -33.28
CA VAL A 845 5.85 15.96 -33.65
C VAL A 845 7.33 15.62 -33.72
N LEU A 846 7.94 15.84 -34.89
CA LEU A 846 9.39 15.79 -35.08
C LEU A 846 9.92 17.22 -35.08
N ALA A 847 10.90 17.51 -34.22
CA ALA A 847 11.48 18.83 -34.03
C ALA A 847 13.02 18.76 -33.97
N CYS A 848 13.61 18.15 -34.99
CA CYS A 848 15.05 18.02 -35.21
C CYS A 848 15.53 18.93 -36.36
N ALA A 849 16.85 19.16 -36.46
CA ALA A 849 17.42 19.87 -37.60
C ALA A 849 17.27 19.07 -38.92
N GLU A 850 17.40 17.75 -38.83
CA GLU A 850 16.99 16.79 -39.86
C GLU A 850 15.80 16.00 -39.31
N ASN A 851 14.58 16.33 -39.74
CA ASN A 851 13.41 15.64 -39.20
C ASN A 851 13.28 14.21 -39.73
N ILE A 852 13.52 14.01 -41.02
CA ILE A 852 13.34 12.73 -41.68
C ILE A 852 14.46 12.55 -42.70
N LYS A 853 15.08 11.37 -42.68
CA LYS A 853 16.08 10.94 -43.67
C LYS A 853 15.45 9.90 -44.60
N ASP A 854 15.26 10.29 -45.86
CA ASP A 854 14.72 9.37 -46.86
C ASP A 854 15.75 8.30 -47.24
N SER A 855 15.43 7.04 -46.95
CA SER A 855 16.10 5.86 -47.52
C SER A 855 15.36 5.40 -48.79
N GLY A 856 16.09 5.22 -49.89
CA GLY A 856 15.55 4.79 -51.19
C GLY A 856 14.84 5.90 -52.00
N ASP A 857 13.91 5.50 -52.89
CA ASP A 857 13.12 6.42 -53.75
C ASP A 857 11.74 6.76 -53.14
N PHE A 858 11.40 6.21 -51.97
CA PHE A 858 10.13 6.44 -51.28
C PHE A 858 10.26 7.66 -50.36
N SER A 859 9.33 8.61 -50.49
CA SER A 859 9.31 9.82 -49.67
C SER A 859 8.71 9.51 -48.31
N GLN A 860 9.57 9.34 -47.30
CA GLN A 860 9.19 9.08 -45.92
C GLN A 860 8.59 10.34 -45.29
N GLU A 861 9.05 11.53 -45.70
CA GLU A 861 8.47 12.80 -45.29
C GLU A 861 7.02 12.95 -45.75
N ASP A 862 6.72 12.66 -47.04
CA ASP A 862 5.35 12.72 -47.54
C ASP A 862 4.46 11.67 -46.87
N TRP A 863 5.01 10.49 -46.57
CA TRP A 863 4.29 9.44 -45.84
C TRP A 863 3.95 9.89 -44.41
N PHE A 864 4.94 10.38 -43.65
CA PHE A 864 4.76 10.80 -42.26
C PHE A 864 3.77 11.97 -42.15
N THR A 865 3.90 12.98 -43.00
CA THR A 865 3.02 14.16 -42.99
C THR A 865 1.62 13.90 -43.52
N ALA A 866 1.40 12.78 -44.22
CA ALA A 866 0.07 12.33 -44.63
C ALA A 866 -0.70 11.59 -43.52
N GLN A 867 -0.01 11.08 -42.51
CA GLN A 867 -0.64 10.45 -41.34
C GLN A 867 -1.38 11.49 -40.47
N ALA A 868 -2.38 11.04 -39.72
CA ALA A 868 -3.24 11.93 -38.97
C ALA A 868 -2.47 12.65 -37.84
N GLY A 869 -2.59 13.97 -37.75
CA GLY A 869 -2.11 14.74 -36.60
C GLY A 869 -0.60 14.98 -36.52
N ASN A 870 0.18 14.57 -37.52
CA ASN A 870 1.63 14.75 -37.52
C ASN A 870 2.07 16.16 -37.92
N SER A 871 3.21 16.60 -37.39
CA SER A 871 3.86 17.84 -37.82
C SER A 871 5.38 17.82 -37.71
N LEU A 872 6.02 18.68 -38.50
CA LEU A 872 7.46 18.91 -38.52
C LEU A 872 7.74 20.33 -38.03
N LEU A 873 8.62 20.47 -37.04
CA LEU A 873 9.07 21.73 -36.45
C LEU A 873 10.60 21.81 -36.46
N ASP A 874 11.15 22.99 -36.13
CA ASP A 874 12.58 23.28 -36.32
C ASP A 874 13.39 23.31 -35.01
N ASN A 875 12.76 23.22 -33.83
CA ASN A 875 13.48 23.41 -32.56
C ASN A 875 12.82 22.77 -31.34
N THR A 876 13.65 22.32 -30.40
CA THR A 876 13.25 21.76 -29.10
C THR A 876 12.38 22.70 -28.27
N ALA A 877 12.72 23.99 -28.21
CA ALA A 877 12.01 24.96 -27.37
C ALA A 877 10.55 25.22 -27.82
N THR A 878 10.16 24.76 -29.02
CA THR A 878 8.76 24.81 -29.47
C THR A 878 7.93 23.61 -29.01
N VAL A 879 8.58 22.51 -28.62
CA VAL A 879 7.90 21.26 -28.26
C VAL A 879 8.07 20.88 -26.80
N LEU A 880 9.19 21.25 -26.17
CA LEU A 880 9.51 20.92 -24.78
C LEU A 880 9.96 22.15 -23.96
N ASN A 881 9.71 22.08 -22.65
CA ASN A 881 10.36 22.89 -21.62
C ASN A 881 10.98 21.95 -20.57
N GLY A 882 12.28 21.66 -20.70
CA GLY A 882 12.89 20.53 -20.01
C GLY A 882 12.38 19.22 -20.61
N ILE A 883 11.80 18.35 -19.80
CA ILE A 883 11.14 17.12 -20.23
C ILE A 883 9.63 17.30 -20.50
N TYR A 884 9.05 18.45 -20.16
CA TYR A 884 7.62 18.70 -20.25
C TYR A 884 7.18 19.12 -21.64
N THR A 885 6.15 18.47 -22.18
CA THR A 885 5.55 18.84 -23.46
C THR A 885 4.84 20.18 -23.39
N VAL A 886 5.28 21.13 -24.22
CA VAL A 886 4.60 22.44 -24.41
C VAL A 886 3.89 22.58 -25.76
N ASP A 887 4.07 21.61 -26.66
CA ASP A 887 3.31 21.54 -27.90
C ASP A 887 1.81 21.31 -27.65
N ALA A 888 0.97 21.87 -28.52
CA ALA A 888 -0.49 21.84 -28.38
C ALA A 888 -1.19 20.84 -29.30
N THR A 889 -0.45 19.91 -29.91
CA THR A 889 -1.02 18.81 -30.71
C THR A 889 -1.99 18.00 -29.85
N VAL A 890 -3.19 17.79 -30.39
CA VAL A 890 -4.22 17.00 -29.72
C VAL A 890 -3.84 15.53 -29.84
N ALA A 891 -3.63 14.88 -28.71
CA ALA A 891 -3.28 13.46 -28.64
C ALA A 891 -4.40 12.57 -29.17
N THR A 892 -4.02 11.45 -29.77
CA THR A 892 -4.90 10.31 -30.05
C THR A 892 -5.25 9.62 -28.73
N ASP A 893 -6.53 9.34 -28.52
CA ASP A 893 -7.01 8.54 -27.39
C ASP A 893 -6.72 7.04 -27.63
N VAL A 894 -5.50 6.65 -27.30
CA VAL A 894 -4.97 5.29 -27.50
C VAL A 894 -5.67 4.23 -26.64
N SER A 895 -6.41 4.63 -25.60
CA SER A 895 -7.25 3.71 -24.81
C SER A 895 -8.40 3.09 -25.63
N THR A 896 -8.74 3.72 -26.76
CA THR A 896 -9.72 3.19 -27.72
C THR A 896 -9.15 2.13 -28.66
N LEU A 897 -7.81 2.07 -28.78
CA LEU A 897 -7.10 1.09 -29.60
C LEU A 897 -6.88 -0.20 -28.80
N ASP A 898 -6.48 -0.08 -27.54
CA ASP A 898 -6.28 -1.20 -26.62
C ASP A 898 -6.40 -0.74 -25.16
N SER A 899 -6.96 -1.60 -24.30
CA SER A 899 -7.22 -1.29 -22.88
C SER A 899 -5.97 -1.18 -22.00
N PHE A 900 -4.80 -1.58 -22.49
CA PHE A 900 -3.52 -1.35 -21.80
C PHE A 900 -3.22 0.15 -21.63
N PHE A 901 -3.61 0.97 -22.62
CA PHE A 901 -3.25 2.38 -22.65
C PHE A 901 -4.19 3.25 -21.80
N SER A 902 -3.59 4.20 -21.09
CA SER A 902 -4.27 5.29 -20.40
C SER A 902 -4.67 6.38 -21.40
N SER A 903 -5.85 6.97 -21.22
CA SER A 903 -6.28 8.14 -22.01
C SER A 903 -5.61 9.41 -21.48
N VAL A 904 -5.04 10.22 -22.37
CA VAL A 904 -4.39 11.49 -22.03
C VAL A 904 -4.68 12.57 -23.09
N ASP A 905 -4.55 13.83 -22.70
CA ASP A 905 -4.79 15.00 -23.55
C ASP A 905 -3.51 15.63 -24.13
N PHE A 906 -2.36 14.97 -23.98
CA PHE A 906 -1.05 15.47 -24.40
C PHE A 906 -0.26 14.42 -25.19
N ILE A 907 0.66 14.89 -26.04
CA ILE A 907 1.66 14.07 -26.72
C ILE A 907 2.98 14.07 -25.94
N GLY A 908 3.86 13.11 -26.22
CA GLY A 908 5.06 12.88 -25.42
C GLY A 908 4.76 12.17 -24.11
N ALA A 909 5.81 11.99 -23.30
CA ALA A 909 5.82 11.16 -22.10
C ALA A 909 5.40 11.91 -20.83
N VAL A 910 5.73 13.19 -20.71
CA VAL A 910 5.48 13.99 -19.49
C VAL A 910 4.83 15.32 -19.87
N LYS A 911 3.64 15.60 -19.35
CA LYS A 911 2.87 16.79 -19.71
C LYS A 911 3.45 18.07 -19.10
N ASP A 912 3.56 18.08 -17.77
CA ASP A 912 3.92 19.22 -16.95
C ASP A 912 4.37 18.73 -15.56
N ALA A 913 4.74 19.67 -14.69
CA ALA A 913 5.23 19.37 -13.35
C ALA A 913 4.17 18.68 -12.45
N ASP A 914 2.88 18.90 -12.71
CA ASP A 914 1.80 18.26 -11.93
C ASP A 914 1.58 16.79 -12.37
N ASN A 915 2.10 16.42 -13.55
CA ASN A 915 2.05 15.07 -14.12
C ASN A 915 3.45 14.42 -14.24
N ASP A 916 4.44 14.93 -13.51
CA ASP A 916 5.81 14.43 -13.57
C ASP A 916 5.97 13.12 -12.80
N TRP A 917 5.66 12.01 -13.48
CA TRP A 917 5.82 10.67 -12.95
C TRP A 917 7.29 10.22 -12.81
N THR A 918 8.25 11.02 -13.29
CA THR A 918 9.69 10.74 -13.15
C THR A 918 10.29 11.31 -11.86
N ALA A 919 9.57 12.25 -11.22
CA ALA A 919 10.08 13.00 -10.07
C ALA A 919 10.27 12.12 -8.82
N GLY A 920 11.29 12.46 -8.02
CA GLY A 920 11.56 11.83 -6.72
C GLY A 920 12.34 10.52 -6.78
N TRP A 921 12.21 9.76 -7.88
CA TRP A 921 12.78 8.42 -7.97
C TRP A 921 13.68 8.17 -9.18
N THR A 922 13.82 9.08 -10.15
CA THR A 922 14.78 8.89 -11.26
C THR A 922 16.08 9.68 -11.04
N VAL A 923 17.12 9.36 -11.82
CA VAL A 923 18.40 10.10 -11.86
C VAL A 923 18.74 10.63 -13.26
N GLY A 924 19.56 11.67 -13.38
CA GLY A 924 20.05 12.18 -14.68
C GLY A 924 19.05 13.04 -15.45
N LEU A 925 17.98 13.49 -14.77
CA LEU A 925 16.95 14.37 -15.33
C LEU A 925 17.03 15.81 -14.78
N GLU A 926 17.89 16.06 -13.79
CA GLU A 926 18.09 17.35 -13.11
C GLU A 926 18.61 18.52 -13.97
#